data_AF-A0A7J4U0C6-F1
#
_entry.id   AF-A0A7J4U0C6-F1
#
_cell.length_a   1.000
_cell.length_b   1.000
_cell.length_c   1.000
_cell.angle_alpha   90.00
_cell.angle_beta   90.00
_cell.angle_gamma   90.00
#
_symmetry.space_group_name_H-M   'P 1'
#
loop_
_entity.id
_entity.type
_entity.pdbx_description
1 polymer ?
#
loop_
_entity_poly.entity_id
_entity_poly.type
_entity_poly.pdbx_seq_one_letter_code
_entity_poly.pdbx_strand_id
1 'polypeptide(L)'
;PRFDPLNASEADEDPDEDGFDVDRNGIIDENERYTSAEEYRHGMPPFHVDELDGLWCVASLPDGGPFDDWPYISTSANMTFANLLAACTTNSTGTFDEDLWLGTNPMNGDSDHRAWNGVSLGRTFPSFGDGLPDGWEVHFGLDPLNRSNALIDVDQDGWDEDRDGFVTGDPVTTETGVSLGEALSSYEEYLVYNDDGNVVRSGLKHVAFGDDDTWVEVPVRLASPTANVATLHHDVRGLHVNDQDVYVLMRHGITHWAVDEDTSTDVWWPHATRLTDMEPLFVDGALAGFAVTSNDGLQIVPLLQDGSLAPMETWSSLGGPSLERALVLDLDGSSLHVLALGTNGEGGVWTIGTDLRPTGDVLGGLSPGIEASLSSTNATVTSLAQAPGIDGVPTLFVGTDRGLVVFETASARDPVLNGTWLFHFAFEATVVERNLDPLRPIGANVGDAPAEVRDLVLDGAGPDQLDTMWMAMPSGLHRMDLRTLTISHGSDLVHPGEDGRSVVGADDVHSVLVLDDAILIGSAWGLWVVDGGRDATYGARDQALLPGELASLATVEVDGVLRVLGGAAPGRFSNQALMSPVSNDSDFDGMTDGWELIYGLDPTDPWDAVLDPDGDGLDKDLDGFADDRLWSNLDEYRYIALTEDGYDSTDPSNPDTDMDGATDGAEVHAFHLSTTTLWCHYDFQMVYQCDSDVGAAANLTYVQNAPTDASTDPTNPDSDGDGMPDGWEIEHRRWVGTTFDGGNNWTLDPMRAEDALWDADRDGLANICEYQWGIMRNFALNGDLVDTHGESPEAAASWVDADPNNPDSDGDTMTDGWEAGGLCSYDATRVGVNPLNGSDALGNPDGDGFDVNLDGVLSPGEAYVNWLEFHLKDLDVVNGAVTFGEFVVPEGLNLSLLEGMLLGDEPAHGFIDDADLATLATAVPTAVGSTDPLDTDSDDDGMPDGWEIHFARWAVLDDRWTLNPIDRTDRFLDADADGMTNWEEYNAIDPALNELDAIQSSPQFFVTTIGTAPALQQWPIIIVSESFGSFVSDAVLNASGPTADPNNPDTDGDGIIDGMEVLFTAWNTSAQTWTLNPLVPDDGDFDADGDGLLDRQELALAFEQP
;
A
#
# COMPACT_ATOMS: atom_id res chain seq x y z
N PRO A 1 20.23 -9.88 52.87
CA PRO A 1 19.01 -10.29 53.62
C PRO A 1 18.88 -11.81 53.51
N ARG A 2 18.41 -12.49 54.54
CA ARG A 2 18.14 -13.94 54.51
C ARG A 2 16.86 -14.11 55.30
N PHE A 3 15.78 -14.48 54.63
CA PHE A 3 14.49 -14.76 55.25
C PHE A 3 14.63 -15.82 56.36
N ASP A 4 14.13 -15.56 57.56
CA ASP A 4 14.04 -16.48 58.71
C ASP A 4 12.55 -16.75 59.04
N PRO A 5 12.01 -17.93 58.70
CA PRO A 5 10.59 -18.26 58.94
C PRO A 5 10.25 -18.32 60.44
N LEU A 6 11.24 -18.31 61.34
CA LEU A 6 11.04 -18.26 62.79
C LEU A 6 11.10 -16.83 63.35
N ASN A 7 11.41 -15.82 62.52
CA ASN A 7 11.49 -14.43 62.90
C ASN A 7 10.24 -13.66 62.47
N ALA A 8 9.31 -13.46 63.42
CA ALA A 8 8.06 -12.74 63.16
C ALA A 8 8.22 -11.26 62.77
N SER A 9 9.43 -10.67 62.82
CA SER A 9 9.66 -9.30 62.34
C SER A 9 9.78 -9.19 60.82
N GLU A 10 9.98 -10.31 60.13
CA GLU A 10 10.17 -10.38 58.67
C GLU A 10 8.86 -10.75 57.95
N ALA A 11 7.73 -10.76 58.67
CA ALA A 11 6.45 -11.23 58.14
C ALA A 11 5.84 -10.32 57.07
N ASP A 12 6.19 -9.03 57.09
CA ASP A 12 5.71 -8.00 56.18
C ASP A 12 6.82 -7.57 55.18
N GLU A 13 7.94 -8.29 55.15
CA GLU A 13 9.03 -8.07 54.19
C GLU A 13 8.73 -8.81 52.87
N ASP A 14 9.15 -8.21 51.76
CA ASP A 14 9.11 -8.72 50.39
C ASP A 14 10.49 -8.40 49.77
N PRO A 15 11.51 -9.27 49.99
CA PRO A 15 12.90 -8.99 49.63
C PRO A 15 13.25 -9.12 48.15
N ASP A 16 12.48 -9.91 47.41
CA ASP A 16 12.57 -10.20 45.99
C ASP A 16 11.65 -9.32 45.13
N GLU A 17 10.71 -8.60 45.75
CA GLU A 17 9.92 -7.54 45.14
C GLU A 17 9.07 -8.07 43.97
N ASP A 18 8.44 -9.23 44.16
CA ASP A 18 7.66 -9.96 43.14
C ASP A 18 6.14 -9.78 43.26
N GLY A 19 5.69 -9.01 44.25
CA GLY A 19 4.40 -8.36 44.21
C GLY A 19 4.29 -7.37 43.05
N PHE A 20 3.07 -7.02 42.67
CA PHE A 20 2.83 -6.21 41.47
C PHE A 20 1.73 -5.18 41.71
N ASP A 21 1.76 -4.10 40.94
CA ASP A 21 0.87 -2.95 41.07
C ASP A 21 -0.49 -3.28 40.41
N VAL A 22 -1.48 -3.62 41.24
CA VAL A 22 -2.79 -4.11 40.76
C VAL A 22 -3.64 -2.96 40.27
N ASP A 23 -3.56 -1.80 40.93
CA ASP A 23 -4.35 -0.62 40.55
C ASP A 23 -3.63 0.32 39.57
N ARG A 24 -2.40 -0.04 39.17
CA ARG A 24 -1.58 0.58 38.12
C ARG A 24 -1.22 2.04 38.44
N ASN A 25 -1.12 2.38 39.74
CA ASN A 25 -0.91 3.73 40.23
C ASN A 25 0.58 4.12 40.38
N GLY A 26 1.50 3.17 40.16
CA GLY A 26 2.95 3.27 40.29
C GLY A 26 3.51 3.05 41.70
N ILE A 27 2.69 2.59 42.64
CA ILE A 27 3.06 2.38 44.05
C ILE A 27 2.56 1.01 44.49
N ILE A 28 3.48 0.10 44.82
CA ILE A 28 3.12 -1.19 45.42
C ILE A 28 2.85 -0.99 46.93
N ASP A 29 1.56 -1.00 47.28
CA ASP A 29 1.07 -0.90 48.66
C ASP A 29 1.30 -2.20 49.45
N GLU A 30 1.15 -2.14 50.77
CA GLU A 30 1.28 -3.32 51.66
C GLU A 30 0.34 -4.49 51.27
N ASN A 31 -0.77 -4.23 50.58
CA ASN A 31 -1.72 -5.26 50.14
C ASN A 31 -1.41 -5.86 48.76
N GLU A 32 -0.45 -5.29 48.03
CA GLU A 32 -0.06 -5.69 46.67
C GLU A 32 1.26 -6.46 46.65
N ARG A 33 1.97 -6.45 47.77
CA ARG A 33 3.17 -7.27 47.99
C ARG A 33 2.80 -8.73 48.14
N TYR A 34 3.64 -9.61 47.60
CA TYR A 34 3.57 -11.02 47.93
C TYR A 34 4.59 -11.30 49.03
N THR A 35 4.14 -11.20 50.28
CA THR A 35 5.07 -11.15 51.42
C THR A 35 5.80 -12.48 51.62
N SER A 36 7.01 -12.44 52.18
CA SER A 36 7.79 -13.64 52.48
C SER A 36 7.05 -14.68 53.33
N ALA A 37 6.12 -14.22 54.18
CA ALA A 37 5.30 -15.11 54.97
C ALA A 37 4.17 -15.77 54.16
N GLU A 38 3.61 -15.10 53.16
CA GLU A 38 2.64 -15.68 52.23
C GLU A 38 3.30 -16.70 51.32
N GLU A 39 4.44 -16.34 50.75
CA GLU A 39 5.28 -17.20 49.92
C GLU A 39 5.66 -18.52 50.61
N TYR A 40 6.27 -18.42 51.80
CA TYR A 40 6.67 -19.59 52.59
C TYR A 40 5.49 -20.51 52.91
N ARG A 41 4.29 -19.96 53.11
CA ARG A 41 3.07 -20.71 53.44
C ARG A 41 2.31 -21.18 52.20
N HIS A 42 2.76 -20.84 51.00
CA HIS A 42 2.12 -21.27 49.77
C HIS A 42 2.06 -22.80 49.70
N GLY A 43 0.90 -23.34 49.28
CA GLY A 43 0.66 -24.79 49.23
C GLY A 43 0.67 -25.51 50.59
N MET A 44 0.79 -24.80 51.72
CA MET A 44 0.89 -25.41 53.04
C MET A 44 -0.46 -26.00 53.51
N PRO A 45 -0.50 -27.24 54.03
CA PRO A 45 -1.71 -27.85 54.53
C PRO A 45 -2.35 -27.05 55.68
N PRO A 46 -3.69 -26.97 55.78
CA PRO A 46 -4.39 -26.15 56.77
C PRO A 46 -4.11 -26.44 58.25
N PHE A 47 -3.43 -27.54 58.56
CA PHE A 47 -3.12 -27.98 59.93
C PHE A 47 -1.62 -28.10 60.20
N HIS A 48 -0.77 -27.68 59.26
CA HIS A 48 0.68 -27.69 59.42
C HIS A 48 1.10 -26.64 60.46
N VAL A 49 1.98 -27.02 61.38
CA VAL A 49 2.58 -26.11 62.36
C VAL A 49 4.06 -26.38 62.45
N ASP A 50 4.88 -25.37 62.13
CA ASP A 50 6.34 -25.50 62.02
C ASP A 50 7.00 -26.14 63.24
N GLU A 51 6.55 -25.79 64.47
CA GLU A 51 7.14 -26.34 65.69
C GLU A 51 6.79 -27.81 65.97
N LEU A 52 5.76 -28.36 65.32
CA LEU A 52 5.29 -29.74 65.51
C LEU A 52 5.64 -30.64 64.33
N ASP A 53 5.46 -30.14 63.11
CA ASP A 53 5.55 -30.90 61.87
C ASP A 53 6.88 -30.70 61.13
N GLY A 54 7.69 -29.74 61.57
CA GLY A 54 8.93 -29.29 60.92
C GLY A 54 8.66 -28.15 59.93
N LEU A 55 9.71 -27.44 59.50
CA LEU A 55 9.63 -26.34 58.53
C LEU A 55 9.13 -26.84 57.17
N TRP A 56 8.43 -25.96 56.42
CA TRP A 56 7.86 -26.21 55.10
C TRP A 56 8.91 -26.22 53.98
N CYS A 57 9.84 -27.18 54.07
CA CYS A 57 10.93 -27.40 53.13
C CYS A 57 11.26 -28.89 53.01
N VAL A 58 12.05 -29.27 52.00
CA VAL A 58 12.63 -30.61 51.85
C VAL A 58 14.14 -30.50 51.76
N ALA A 59 14.85 -31.44 52.41
CA ALA A 59 16.31 -31.45 52.49
C ALA A 59 16.91 -32.86 52.56
N SER A 60 18.03 -33.06 51.87
CA SER A 60 18.79 -34.30 51.75
C SER A 60 19.85 -34.41 52.87
N LEU A 61 19.41 -34.90 54.03
CA LEU A 61 20.27 -35.04 55.22
C LEU A 61 21.33 -36.15 55.07
N PRO A 62 22.54 -36.05 55.69
CA PRO A 62 23.01 -35.00 56.61
C PRO A 62 23.93 -33.94 55.96
N ASP A 63 24.34 -34.12 54.71
CA ASP A 63 25.30 -33.29 53.97
C ASP A 63 24.61 -32.43 52.88
N GLY A 64 23.30 -32.19 53.02
CA GLY A 64 22.45 -31.49 52.05
C GLY A 64 23.06 -30.19 51.53
N GLY A 65 22.68 -29.83 50.30
CA GLY A 65 23.17 -28.62 49.67
C GLY A 65 22.78 -27.39 50.51
N PRO A 66 23.59 -26.32 50.52
CA PRO A 66 23.02 -25.03 50.89
C PRO A 66 21.89 -24.75 49.89
N PHE A 67 20.67 -24.47 50.35
CA PHE A 67 19.78 -23.66 49.53
C PHE A 67 20.52 -22.34 49.32
N ASP A 68 20.63 -21.90 48.08
CA ASP A 68 20.97 -20.51 47.86
C ASP A 68 19.90 -19.71 48.64
N ASP A 69 20.36 -18.89 49.60
CA ASP A 69 19.53 -18.02 50.45
C ASP A 69 18.95 -18.53 51.80
N TRP A 70 19.31 -19.74 52.27
CA TRP A 70 18.87 -20.19 53.61
C TRP A 70 19.47 -19.40 54.81
N PRO A 71 18.68 -19.04 55.84
CA PRO A 71 19.17 -18.39 57.05
C PRO A 71 19.96 -19.38 57.92
N TYR A 72 21.13 -18.97 58.37
CA TYR A 72 21.85 -19.68 59.41
C TYR A 72 21.52 -19.03 60.75
N ILE A 73 20.94 -19.78 61.69
CA ILE A 73 20.71 -19.22 63.02
C ILE A 73 22.05 -19.01 63.73
N SER A 74 22.26 -17.79 64.21
CA SER A 74 23.37 -17.42 65.09
C SER A 74 23.23 -18.13 66.43
N THR A 75 24.07 -19.13 66.69
CA THR A 75 24.12 -19.75 68.02
C THR A 75 24.92 -18.85 68.98
N SER A 76 24.26 -18.42 70.06
CA SER A 76 24.73 -17.40 71.02
C SER A 76 26.03 -17.71 71.76
N ALA A 77 26.66 -18.86 71.50
CA ALA A 77 27.84 -19.32 72.23
C ALA A 77 29.17 -19.03 71.51
N ASN A 78 29.22 -18.83 70.18
CA ASN A 78 30.49 -18.67 69.44
C ASN A 78 30.39 -18.03 68.04
N MET A 79 29.28 -17.38 67.66
CA MET A 79 29.04 -16.94 66.26
C MET A 79 29.21 -18.07 65.24
N THR A 80 28.88 -19.30 65.64
CA THR A 80 28.80 -20.44 64.72
C THR A 80 27.42 -20.49 64.12
N PHE A 81 27.37 -20.42 62.79
CA PHE A 81 26.18 -20.54 61.97
C PHE A 81 25.71 -22.00 61.95
N ALA A 82 24.50 -22.27 62.42
CA ALA A 82 23.88 -23.60 62.35
C ALA A 82 22.81 -23.60 61.24
N ASN A 83 22.94 -24.52 60.28
CA ASN A 83 21.92 -24.73 59.25
C ASN A 83 20.73 -25.52 59.86
N LEU A 84 19.51 -25.14 59.50
CA LEU A 84 18.26 -25.76 59.95
C LEU A 84 17.73 -26.86 59.02
N LEU A 85 18.48 -27.34 58.01
CA LEU A 85 18.07 -28.43 57.12
C LEU A 85 17.39 -29.63 57.84
N ALA A 86 17.87 -29.99 59.04
CA ALA A 86 17.31 -31.09 59.82
C ALA A 86 15.92 -30.82 60.43
N ALA A 87 15.44 -29.58 60.37
CA ALA A 87 14.13 -29.14 60.82
C ALA A 87 13.08 -29.17 59.70
N CYS A 88 13.45 -29.38 58.44
CA CYS A 88 12.51 -29.56 57.34
C CYS A 88 11.55 -30.74 57.59
N THR A 89 10.30 -30.56 57.16
CA THR A 89 9.25 -31.56 57.32
C THR A 89 9.62 -32.86 56.61
N THR A 90 9.27 -33.99 57.24
CA THR A 90 9.35 -35.32 56.63
C THR A 90 7.99 -35.81 56.13
N ASN A 91 6.97 -34.95 56.26
CA ASN A 91 5.56 -35.25 56.01
C ASN A 91 5.05 -34.50 54.78
N SER A 92 5.85 -34.43 53.71
CA SER A 92 5.40 -33.98 52.39
C SER A 92 4.99 -35.19 51.55
N THR A 93 3.93 -35.04 50.74
CA THR A 93 3.42 -36.11 49.86
C THR A 93 4.16 -36.20 48.53
N GLY A 94 4.95 -35.17 48.19
CA GLY A 94 5.82 -35.14 47.02
C GLY A 94 7.19 -35.75 47.30
N THR A 95 7.69 -36.59 46.40
CA THR A 95 9.09 -37.03 46.40
C THR A 95 9.91 -36.00 45.63
N PHE A 96 10.60 -35.13 46.35
CA PHE A 96 11.52 -34.16 45.78
C PHE A 96 12.95 -34.73 45.87
N ASP A 97 13.66 -34.72 44.75
CA ASP A 97 15.03 -35.24 44.65
C ASP A 97 16.08 -34.10 44.80
N GLU A 98 15.70 -32.99 45.42
CA GLU A 98 16.54 -31.82 45.70
C GLU A 98 16.07 -31.08 46.97
N ASP A 99 16.92 -30.19 47.45
CA ASP A 99 16.66 -29.39 48.65
C ASP A 99 15.96 -28.09 48.19
N LEU A 100 14.67 -27.91 48.51
CA LEU A 100 13.88 -26.69 48.18
C LEU A 100 12.88 -26.27 49.27
N TRP A 101 12.37 -25.04 49.18
CA TRP A 101 11.14 -24.61 49.87
C TRP A 101 9.94 -25.33 49.26
N LEU A 102 8.98 -25.75 50.09
CA LEU A 102 7.77 -26.44 49.59
C LEU A 102 6.65 -25.49 49.17
N GLY A 103 6.71 -24.23 49.60
CA GLY A 103 5.97 -23.10 49.02
C GLY A 103 6.82 -22.41 47.96
N THR A 104 6.52 -21.15 47.67
CA THR A 104 7.38 -20.29 46.85
C THR A 104 8.58 -19.82 47.69
N ASN A 105 9.62 -19.28 47.04
CA ASN A 105 10.91 -18.97 47.62
C ASN A 105 11.01 -17.46 47.92
N PRO A 106 11.05 -17.05 49.22
CA PRO A 106 10.99 -15.63 49.62
C PRO A 106 12.16 -14.70 49.29
N MET A 107 12.99 -15.11 48.36
CA MET A 107 14.20 -14.43 47.92
C MET A 107 14.38 -14.55 46.41
N ASN A 108 13.41 -15.15 45.71
CA ASN A 108 13.38 -15.38 44.28
C ASN A 108 11.93 -15.46 43.82
N GLY A 109 11.43 -14.38 43.24
CA GLY A 109 10.04 -14.22 42.82
C GLY A 109 9.57 -15.04 41.61
N ASP A 110 10.30 -16.07 41.20
CA ASP A 110 9.87 -17.02 40.16
C ASP A 110 10.32 -18.41 40.61
N SER A 111 9.47 -19.03 41.43
CA SER A 111 9.78 -20.23 42.24
C SER A 111 9.49 -21.53 41.54
N ASP A 112 8.98 -21.45 40.32
CA ASP A 112 8.58 -22.56 39.52
C ASP A 112 9.83 -23.27 38.94
N HIS A 113 9.99 -24.57 39.18
CA HIS A 113 11.11 -25.36 38.65
C HIS A 113 10.66 -26.70 38.06
N ARG A 114 9.36 -26.83 37.75
CA ARG A 114 8.77 -28.13 37.38
C ARG A 114 7.73 -28.00 36.28
N ALA A 115 7.88 -28.83 35.25
CA ALA A 115 6.90 -28.94 34.19
C ALA A 115 5.92 -30.11 34.41
N TRP A 116 4.64 -29.87 34.15
CA TRP A 116 3.60 -30.89 34.15
C TRP A 116 3.35 -31.42 32.74
N ASN A 117 3.67 -32.70 32.49
CA ASN A 117 3.48 -33.32 31.18
C ASN A 117 2.13 -34.03 31.01
N GLY A 118 1.12 -33.70 31.83
CA GLY A 118 -0.19 -34.37 31.81
C GLY A 118 -0.28 -35.67 32.64
N VAL A 119 0.86 -36.24 33.08
CA VAL A 119 0.89 -37.53 33.81
C VAL A 119 1.80 -37.50 35.05
N SER A 120 2.89 -36.74 35.03
CA SER A 120 3.86 -36.65 36.13
C SER A 120 4.64 -35.33 36.09
N LEU A 121 5.01 -34.82 37.26
CA LEU A 121 5.96 -33.72 37.39
C LEU A 121 7.35 -34.16 36.89
N GLY A 122 7.91 -33.43 35.93
CA GLY A 122 9.26 -33.62 35.40
C GLY A 122 10.21 -32.54 35.90
N ARG A 123 11.51 -32.87 36.01
CA ARG A 123 12.58 -31.87 36.24
C ARG A 123 12.83 -31.07 34.96
N THR A 124 12.96 -29.75 35.07
CA THR A 124 13.43 -28.88 33.99
C THR A 124 14.87 -28.41 34.26
N PHE A 125 15.61 -28.22 33.18
CA PHE A 125 16.88 -27.49 33.16
C PHE A 125 16.72 -26.46 32.04
N PRO A 126 17.04 -25.18 32.26
CA PRO A 126 17.73 -24.58 33.41
C PRO A 126 16.85 -24.41 34.67
N SER A 127 17.46 -23.95 35.77
CA SER A 127 16.86 -23.76 37.10
C SER A 127 16.27 -22.36 37.31
N PHE A 128 16.00 -21.63 36.24
CA PHE A 128 15.25 -20.37 36.27
C PHE A 128 13.80 -20.73 35.95
N GLY A 129 12.82 -20.08 36.55
CA GLY A 129 11.43 -20.43 36.32
C GLY A 129 10.92 -20.01 34.95
N ASP A 130 9.61 -19.85 34.82
CA ASP A 130 8.92 -19.70 33.54
C ASP A 130 8.82 -18.26 33.04
N GLY A 131 9.18 -17.31 33.90
CA GLY A 131 9.17 -15.88 33.61
C GLY A 131 7.97 -15.14 34.19
N LEU A 132 7.01 -15.84 34.82
CA LEU A 132 5.95 -15.23 35.59
C LEU A 132 6.37 -15.02 37.05
N PRO A 133 6.07 -13.85 37.65
CA PRO A 133 6.26 -13.65 39.07
C PRO A 133 5.28 -14.48 39.91
N ASP A 134 5.74 -15.04 41.04
CA ASP A 134 4.88 -15.86 41.90
C ASP A 134 3.68 -15.04 42.41
N GLY A 135 3.89 -13.76 42.74
CA GLY A 135 2.83 -12.83 43.13
C GLY A 135 1.74 -12.64 42.07
N TRP A 136 2.13 -12.54 40.79
CA TRP A 136 1.23 -12.44 39.65
C TRP A 136 0.39 -13.72 39.50
N GLU A 137 1.05 -14.87 39.49
CA GLU A 137 0.39 -16.17 39.35
C GLU A 137 -0.63 -16.41 40.47
N VAL A 138 -0.28 -16.09 41.72
CA VAL A 138 -1.17 -16.27 42.86
C VAL A 138 -2.39 -15.36 42.79
N HIS A 139 -2.25 -14.13 42.29
CA HIS A 139 -3.36 -13.20 42.15
C HIS A 139 -4.45 -13.74 41.21
N PHE A 140 -4.03 -14.26 40.05
CA PHE A 140 -4.94 -14.83 39.05
C PHE A 140 -5.29 -16.30 39.29
N GLY A 141 -4.70 -16.94 40.31
CA GLY A 141 -5.00 -18.30 40.70
C GLY A 141 -4.30 -19.37 39.86
N LEU A 142 -3.21 -19.01 39.20
CA LEU A 142 -2.23 -19.92 38.60
C LEU A 142 -1.41 -20.62 39.70
N ASP A 143 -0.69 -21.69 39.36
CA ASP A 143 0.13 -22.45 40.32
C ASP A 143 1.61 -22.05 40.16
N PRO A 144 2.16 -21.22 41.08
CA PRO A 144 3.53 -20.68 40.98
C PRO A 144 4.65 -21.71 41.15
N LEU A 145 4.28 -22.99 41.26
CA LEU A 145 5.21 -24.11 41.32
C LEU A 145 5.17 -24.96 40.04
N ASN A 146 4.45 -24.52 39.01
CA ASN A 146 4.18 -25.27 37.78
C ASN A 146 4.37 -24.44 36.48
N ARG A 147 5.57 -24.60 35.91
CA ARG A 147 6.09 -23.99 34.66
C ARG A 147 5.18 -24.03 33.44
N SER A 148 4.28 -25.01 33.44
CA SER A 148 3.38 -25.21 32.31
C SER A 148 2.22 -24.21 32.34
N ASN A 149 2.02 -23.46 33.41
CA ASN A 149 0.99 -22.44 33.51
C ASN A 149 1.27 -21.22 32.64
N ALA A 150 2.53 -20.81 32.48
CA ALA A 150 2.90 -19.72 31.59
C ALA A 150 2.45 -19.87 30.12
N LEU A 151 2.36 -21.10 29.60
CA LEU A 151 2.01 -21.36 28.19
C LEU A 151 0.57 -21.80 27.98
N ILE A 152 -0.28 -21.70 29.01
CA ILE A 152 -1.68 -22.05 28.90
C ILE A 152 -2.45 -20.76 28.66
N ASP A 153 -3.26 -20.78 27.61
CA ASP A 153 -4.39 -19.87 27.43
C ASP A 153 -5.57 -20.43 28.26
N VAL A 154 -5.92 -19.73 29.34
CA VAL A 154 -6.84 -20.21 30.38
C VAL A 154 -8.30 -19.90 30.03
N ASP A 155 -8.54 -18.77 29.39
CA ASP A 155 -9.83 -18.18 29.03
C ASP A 155 -10.22 -18.34 27.56
N GLN A 156 -9.31 -18.83 26.72
CA GLN A 156 -9.51 -19.23 25.32
C GLN A 156 -9.85 -18.06 24.40
N ASP A 157 -9.05 -17.01 24.49
CA ASP A 157 -9.26 -15.75 23.80
C ASP A 157 -8.24 -15.48 22.68
N GLY A 158 -7.33 -16.42 22.43
CA GLY A 158 -6.47 -16.41 21.26
C GLY A 158 -7.26 -16.37 19.94
N TRP A 159 -6.64 -15.80 18.91
CA TRP A 159 -7.28 -15.51 17.63
C TRP A 159 -6.65 -16.28 16.47
N ASP A 160 -7.48 -16.89 15.63
CA ASP A 160 -7.10 -17.72 14.48
C ASP A 160 -6.69 -16.83 13.30
N GLU A 161 -5.48 -16.26 13.39
CA GLU A 161 -4.93 -15.32 12.40
C GLU A 161 -4.76 -15.96 11.02
N ASP A 162 -4.30 -17.22 10.96
CA ASP A 162 -4.04 -17.92 9.69
C ASP A 162 -5.29 -18.59 9.09
N ARG A 163 -6.39 -18.59 9.85
CA ARG A 163 -7.73 -19.04 9.47
C ARG A 163 -7.77 -20.52 9.09
N ASP A 164 -6.91 -21.34 9.69
CA ASP A 164 -6.92 -22.80 9.47
C ASP A 164 -8.00 -23.54 10.29
N GLY A 165 -8.70 -22.80 11.17
CA GLY A 165 -9.78 -23.28 12.03
C GLY A 165 -9.30 -23.73 13.41
N PHE A 166 -8.03 -23.50 13.77
CA PHE A 166 -7.44 -23.91 15.04
C PHE A 166 -6.48 -22.86 15.61
N VAL A 167 -6.83 -22.30 16.77
CA VAL A 167 -5.87 -21.52 17.57
C VAL A 167 -4.77 -22.42 18.12
N THR A 168 -3.55 -22.23 17.63
CA THR A 168 -2.37 -23.00 18.04
C THR A 168 -1.72 -22.45 19.31
N GLY A 169 -1.42 -23.33 20.26
CA GLY A 169 -0.80 -22.93 21.53
C GLY A 169 0.71 -22.71 21.45
N ASP A 170 1.22 -21.85 22.33
CA ASP A 170 2.63 -21.49 22.36
C ASP A 170 3.58 -22.67 22.64
N PRO A 171 4.68 -22.79 21.86
CA PRO A 171 5.66 -23.84 22.06
C PRO A 171 6.57 -23.61 23.29
N VAL A 172 6.96 -22.36 23.59
CA VAL A 172 7.94 -21.99 24.64
C VAL A 172 7.84 -20.50 25.04
N THR A 173 8.24 -20.15 26.27
CA THR A 173 8.23 -18.77 26.83
C THR A 173 9.38 -17.88 26.33
N THR A 174 9.69 -17.98 25.04
CA THR A 174 10.62 -17.04 24.38
C THR A 174 9.81 -16.17 23.44
N GLU A 175 10.24 -14.93 23.20
CA GLU A 175 9.61 -14.03 22.23
C GLU A 175 9.39 -14.69 20.86
N THR A 176 10.39 -15.38 20.31
CA THR A 176 10.27 -16.15 19.05
C THR A 176 9.37 -17.39 19.13
N GLY A 177 9.04 -17.80 20.35
CA GLY A 177 8.21 -18.96 20.64
C GLY A 177 6.75 -18.56 20.68
N VAL A 178 6.43 -17.54 21.45
CA VAL A 178 5.07 -16.97 21.55
C VAL A 178 4.62 -16.40 20.20
N SER A 179 5.52 -15.74 19.46
CA SER A 179 5.22 -15.24 18.10
C SER A 179 4.95 -16.35 17.04
N LEU A 180 4.94 -17.62 17.42
CA LEU A 180 4.61 -18.75 16.53
C LEU A 180 3.29 -19.41 16.91
N GLY A 181 2.74 -19.11 18.10
CA GLY A 181 1.40 -19.52 18.50
C GLY A 181 0.41 -18.41 18.18
N GLU A 182 -0.87 -18.78 18.28
CA GLU A 182 -2.04 -17.90 18.12
C GLU A 182 -2.84 -17.79 19.44
N ALA A 183 -2.59 -18.70 20.38
CA ALA A 183 -3.19 -18.64 21.70
C ALA A 183 -2.50 -17.56 22.51
N LEU A 184 -3.26 -16.64 23.10
CA LEU A 184 -2.72 -15.65 24.01
C LEU A 184 -2.40 -16.34 25.34
N SER A 185 -1.12 -16.65 25.58
CA SER A 185 -0.74 -17.39 26.79
C SER A 185 -0.60 -16.47 28.00
N SER A 186 -0.76 -17.01 29.21
CA SER A 186 -0.58 -16.23 30.46
C SER A 186 0.78 -15.52 30.56
N TYR A 187 1.80 -16.00 29.86
CA TYR A 187 3.09 -15.34 29.73
C TYR A 187 3.02 -14.08 28.87
N GLU A 188 2.34 -14.13 27.71
CA GLU A 188 2.14 -12.96 26.85
C GLU A 188 1.32 -11.90 27.54
N GLU A 189 0.27 -12.27 28.25
CA GLU A 189 -0.54 -11.36 29.04
C GLU A 189 0.26 -10.69 30.16
N TYR A 190 1.19 -11.42 30.78
CA TYR A 190 2.14 -10.82 31.72
C TYR A 190 3.11 -9.85 31.02
N LEU A 191 3.52 -10.13 29.79
CA LEU A 191 4.34 -9.18 29.00
C LEU A 191 3.53 -7.91 28.66
N VAL A 192 2.23 -8.04 28.36
CA VAL A 192 1.32 -6.90 28.20
C VAL A 192 1.22 -6.09 29.49
N TYR A 193 1.04 -6.75 30.64
CA TYR A 193 1.06 -6.07 31.94
C TYR A 193 2.39 -5.35 32.20
N ASN A 194 3.51 -6.05 31.99
CA ASN A 194 4.83 -5.55 32.35
C ASN A 194 5.26 -4.40 31.43
N ASP A 195 4.87 -4.41 30.16
CA ASP A 195 5.10 -3.34 29.16
C ASP A 195 6.53 -2.77 29.20
N ASP A 196 7.53 -3.66 29.17
CA ASP A 196 8.96 -3.32 29.32
C ASP A 196 9.31 -2.45 30.55
N GLY A 197 8.50 -2.53 31.60
CA GLY A 197 8.61 -1.79 32.85
C GLY A 197 7.68 -0.57 32.96
N ASN A 198 6.94 -0.20 31.90
CA ASN A 198 5.95 0.87 31.94
C ASN A 198 4.62 0.36 32.51
N VAL A 199 4.59 0.04 33.80
CA VAL A 199 3.42 -0.56 34.43
C VAL A 199 2.36 0.48 34.89
N VAL A 200 2.55 1.76 34.64
CA VAL A 200 1.68 2.81 35.23
C VAL A 200 0.66 3.28 34.20
N ARG A 201 -0.57 3.58 34.65
CA ARG A 201 -1.58 4.24 33.79
C ARG A 201 -1.03 5.48 33.11
N SER A 202 -1.17 5.49 31.78
CA SER A 202 -0.95 6.67 30.96
C SER A 202 -2.03 7.73 31.22
N GLY A 203 -1.73 8.99 30.91
CA GLY A 203 -2.65 10.10 31.18
C GLY A 203 -1.98 11.33 31.78
N LEU A 204 -2.77 12.39 31.93
CA LEU A 204 -2.31 13.63 32.55
C LEU A 204 -2.40 13.54 34.07
N LYS A 205 -1.28 13.77 34.75
CA LYS A 205 -1.20 13.81 36.22
C LYS A 205 -0.63 15.14 36.68
N HIS A 206 -0.94 15.53 37.91
CA HIS A 206 -0.33 16.71 38.49
C HIS A 206 -0.03 16.58 39.99
N VAL A 207 1.02 17.25 40.45
CA VAL A 207 1.43 17.33 41.86
C VAL A 207 1.94 18.73 42.20
N ALA A 208 1.86 19.18 43.45
CA ALA A 208 2.52 20.42 43.84
C ALA A 208 4.04 20.29 43.75
N PHE A 209 4.72 21.39 43.38
CA PHE A 209 6.17 21.48 43.47
C PHE A 209 6.62 21.55 44.93
N GLY A 210 7.43 20.60 45.37
CA GLY A 210 7.79 20.34 46.77
C GLY A 210 7.46 18.89 47.20
N ASP A 211 7.75 18.56 48.45
CA ASP A 211 7.69 17.19 49.03
C ASP A 211 6.38 16.89 49.81
N ASP A 212 5.49 17.88 49.96
CA ASP A 212 4.32 17.84 50.86
C ASP A 212 2.96 17.71 50.11
N ASP A 213 2.88 16.99 48.99
CA ASP A 213 1.61 16.78 48.26
C ASP A 213 1.46 15.34 47.74
N THR A 214 0.24 14.98 47.38
CA THR A 214 -0.08 13.72 46.68
C THR A 214 -0.51 14.04 45.26
N TRP A 215 -0.03 13.28 44.30
CA TRP A 215 -0.41 13.48 42.90
C TRP A 215 -1.91 13.23 42.68
N VAL A 216 -2.43 13.80 41.60
CA VAL A 216 -3.83 13.68 41.15
C VAL A 216 -3.83 13.37 39.67
N GLU A 217 -4.63 12.38 39.27
CA GLU A 217 -4.91 12.06 37.87
C GLU A 217 -6.04 12.94 37.33
N VAL A 218 -5.87 13.44 36.11
CA VAL A 218 -6.94 14.09 35.36
C VAL A 218 -7.67 12.99 34.57
N PRO A 219 -8.98 12.80 34.78
CA PRO A 219 -9.71 11.71 34.15
C PRO A 219 -9.87 11.93 32.63
N VAL A 220 -10.01 10.84 31.88
CA VAL A 220 -10.38 10.88 30.46
C VAL A 220 -11.88 11.17 30.29
N ARG A 221 -12.25 11.95 29.26
CA ARG A 221 -13.63 12.43 29.06
C ARG A 221 -14.61 11.31 28.76
N LEU A 222 -14.20 10.30 27.99
CA LEU A 222 -15.01 9.11 27.71
C LEU A 222 -15.35 8.35 29.00
N ALA A 223 -14.38 8.18 29.89
CA ALA A 223 -14.58 7.57 31.21
C ALA A 223 -15.41 8.44 32.17
N SER A 224 -15.25 9.78 32.10
CA SER A 224 -15.90 10.73 33.01
C SER A 224 -16.61 11.90 32.29
N PRO A 225 -17.74 11.65 31.59
CA PRO A 225 -18.40 12.66 30.75
C PRO A 225 -18.96 13.88 31.49
N THR A 226 -19.05 13.80 32.82
CA THR A 226 -19.60 14.86 33.68
C THR A 226 -18.54 15.59 34.50
N ALA A 227 -17.27 15.21 34.36
CA ALA A 227 -16.17 15.92 35.00
C ALA A 227 -16.05 17.34 34.42
N ASN A 228 -15.77 18.32 35.28
CA ASN A 228 -15.56 19.70 34.83
C ASN A 228 -14.27 19.81 34.01
N VAL A 229 -13.23 19.10 34.46
CA VAL A 229 -11.93 18.97 33.81
C VAL A 229 -11.71 17.49 33.51
N ALA A 230 -11.49 17.20 32.24
CA ALA A 230 -11.11 15.90 31.72
C ALA A 230 -10.25 16.10 30.46
N THR A 231 -9.40 15.12 30.17
CA THR A 231 -8.64 15.02 28.92
C THR A 231 -9.44 14.27 27.86
N LEU A 232 -9.26 14.64 26.59
CA LEU A 232 -9.85 13.94 25.45
C LEU A 232 -9.53 12.43 25.47
N HIS A 233 -8.25 12.13 25.66
CA HIS A 233 -7.63 10.82 25.50
C HIS A 233 -6.48 10.68 26.53
N HIS A 234 -6.06 9.46 26.87
CA HIS A 234 -4.98 9.21 27.84
C HIS A 234 -3.58 9.49 27.26
N ASP A 235 -3.39 9.30 25.96
CA ASP A 235 -2.10 9.40 25.28
C ASP A 235 -1.66 10.87 25.11
N VAL A 236 -1.00 11.41 26.14
CA VAL A 236 -0.51 12.79 26.17
C VAL A 236 0.86 12.89 25.49
N ARG A 237 0.92 13.64 24.39
CA ARG A 237 2.13 13.83 23.57
C ARG A 237 2.85 15.15 23.85
N GLY A 238 2.13 16.16 24.32
CA GLY A 238 2.71 17.48 24.56
C GLY A 238 1.88 18.34 25.51
N LEU A 239 2.56 19.23 26.24
CA LEU A 239 1.95 20.17 27.17
C LEU A 239 2.47 21.57 26.89
N HIS A 240 1.55 22.52 26.64
CA HIS A 240 1.88 23.93 26.54
C HIS A 240 1.06 24.73 27.55
N VAL A 241 1.70 25.62 28.29
CA VAL A 241 1.04 26.46 29.29
C VAL A 241 1.28 27.92 28.96
N ASN A 242 0.18 28.68 28.86
CA ASN A 242 0.19 30.13 28.70
C ASN A 242 -0.66 30.76 29.80
N ASP A 243 -0.01 31.28 30.84
CA ASP A 243 -0.63 31.79 32.08
C ASP A 243 -1.53 30.76 32.80
N GLN A 244 -2.84 30.79 32.57
CA GLN A 244 -3.85 29.91 33.18
C GLN A 244 -4.52 28.98 32.14
N ASP A 245 -4.03 29.00 30.91
CA ASP A 245 -4.48 28.12 29.83
C ASP A 245 -3.45 27.01 29.64
N VAL A 246 -3.91 25.77 29.82
CA VAL A 246 -3.13 24.56 29.58
C VAL A 246 -3.66 23.91 28.31
N TYR A 247 -2.81 23.73 27.32
CA TYR A 247 -3.10 23.00 26.08
C TYR A 247 -2.41 21.66 26.16
N VAL A 248 -3.21 20.60 26.16
CA VAL A 248 -2.75 19.23 26.23
C VAL A 248 -2.93 18.65 24.83
N LEU A 249 -1.83 18.30 24.19
CA LEU A 249 -1.82 17.57 22.94
C LEU A 249 -1.95 16.09 23.25
N MET A 250 -2.90 15.43 22.59
CA MET A 250 -3.06 13.99 22.61
C MET A 250 -3.01 13.41 21.20
N ARG A 251 -2.86 12.10 21.09
CA ARG A 251 -2.82 11.38 19.81
C ARG A 251 -3.97 11.72 18.86
N HIS A 252 -5.20 11.84 19.35
CA HIS A 252 -6.41 12.06 18.52
C HIS A 252 -6.98 13.49 18.61
N GLY A 253 -6.28 14.43 19.26
CA GLY A 253 -6.77 15.80 19.37
C GLY A 253 -6.16 16.62 20.51
N ILE A 254 -6.76 17.78 20.79
CA ILE A 254 -6.25 18.74 21.77
C ILE A 254 -7.32 19.04 22.82
N THR A 255 -6.92 19.00 24.10
CA THR A 255 -7.72 19.51 25.21
C THR A 255 -7.19 20.86 25.66
N HIS A 256 -8.04 21.89 25.66
CA HIS A 256 -7.78 23.17 26.30
C HIS A 256 -8.39 23.17 27.71
N TRP A 257 -7.55 23.27 28.73
CA TRP A 257 -7.93 23.40 30.13
C TRP A 257 -7.70 24.82 30.62
N ALA A 258 -8.81 25.54 30.83
CA ALA A 258 -8.82 26.86 31.46
C ALA A 258 -8.84 26.71 32.99
N VAL A 259 -7.68 26.83 33.62
CA VAL A 259 -7.47 26.55 35.05
C VAL A 259 -8.26 27.51 35.94
N ASP A 260 -8.34 28.79 35.58
CA ASP A 260 -9.09 29.81 36.31
C ASP A 260 -10.62 29.55 36.32
N GLU A 261 -11.13 28.87 35.29
CA GLU A 261 -12.55 28.56 35.13
C GLU A 261 -12.91 27.15 35.66
N ASP A 262 -11.91 26.32 35.95
CA ASP A 262 -12.05 24.90 36.30
C ASP A 262 -12.85 24.14 35.22
N THR A 263 -12.56 24.39 33.95
CA THR A 263 -13.23 23.74 32.81
C THR A 263 -12.25 23.35 31.73
N SER A 264 -12.50 22.23 31.06
CA SER A 264 -11.80 21.87 29.83
C SER A 264 -12.73 21.69 28.64
N THR A 265 -12.22 22.01 27.45
CA THR A 265 -12.86 21.81 26.15
C THR A 265 -11.96 21.03 25.22
N ASP A 266 -12.58 20.22 24.38
CA ASP A 266 -11.93 19.16 23.62
C ASP A 266 -12.17 19.41 22.13
N VAL A 267 -11.14 19.23 21.32
CA VAL A 267 -11.23 19.25 19.85
C VAL A 267 -10.66 17.94 19.31
N TRP A 268 -11.53 17.14 18.70
CA TRP A 268 -11.16 15.90 18.01
C TRP A 268 -10.62 16.21 16.62
N TRP A 269 -9.62 15.44 16.21
CA TRP A 269 -9.24 15.31 14.82
C TRP A 269 -9.99 14.13 14.18
N PRO A 270 -10.02 14.06 12.84
CA PRO A 270 -10.43 12.84 12.14
C PRO A 270 -9.67 11.64 12.71
N HIS A 271 -10.36 10.50 12.89
CA HIS A 271 -9.83 9.39 13.67
C HIS A 271 -8.56 8.76 13.07
N ALA A 272 -8.44 8.74 11.74
CA ALA A 272 -7.21 8.33 11.03
C ALA A 272 -6.02 9.29 11.20
N THR A 273 -6.25 10.54 11.61
CA THR A 273 -5.18 11.51 11.82
C THR A 273 -4.59 11.38 13.23
N ARG A 274 -3.30 11.03 13.30
CA ARG A 274 -2.53 10.89 14.54
C ARG A 274 -1.59 12.07 14.73
N LEU A 275 -1.80 12.83 15.80
CA LEU A 275 -1.01 14.01 16.13
C LEU A 275 0.30 13.63 16.82
N THR A 276 1.39 14.31 16.43
CA THR A 276 2.75 13.98 16.88
C THR A 276 3.40 15.10 17.71
N ASP A 277 3.17 16.37 17.38
CA ASP A 277 3.76 17.53 18.06
C ASP A 277 2.89 18.80 17.90
N MET A 278 3.07 19.76 18.82
CA MET A 278 2.35 21.03 18.86
C MET A 278 3.30 22.17 19.24
N GLU A 279 3.72 22.93 18.24
CA GLU A 279 4.65 24.05 18.39
C GLU A 279 3.89 25.39 18.51
N PRO A 280 4.13 26.18 19.58
CA PRO A 280 3.44 27.45 19.78
C PRO A 280 3.86 28.55 18.79
N LEU A 281 2.86 29.26 18.24
CA LEU A 281 3.07 30.36 17.29
C LEU A 281 2.80 31.70 17.97
N PHE A 282 3.84 32.53 18.08
CA PHE A 282 3.76 33.85 18.68
C PHE A 282 3.68 34.96 17.62
N VAL A 283 2.71 35.87 17.76
CA VAL A 283 2.57 37.08 16.93
C VAL A 283 2.58 38.31 17.82
N ASP A 284 3.45 39.28 17.52
CA ASP A 284 3.65 40.49 18.33
C ASP A 284 3.94 40.21 19.84
N GLY A 285 4.51 39.04 20.14
CA GLY A 285 4.87 38.61 21.49
C GLY A 285 3.71 38.02 22.32
N ALA A 286 2.57 37.73 21.71
CA ALA A 286 1.48 36.97 22.32
C ALA A 286 1.28 35.64 21.59
N LEU A 287 0.90 34.59 22.33
CA LEU A 287 0.50 33.32 21.74
C LEU A 287 -0.73 33.55 20.86
N ALA A 288 -0.65 33.17 19.58
CA ALA A 288 -1.68 33.42 18.59
C ALA A 288 -2.26 32.14 17.99
N GLY A 289 -1.54 31.01 18.08
CA GLY A 289 -1.89 29.75 17.45
C GLY A 289 -0.88 28.66 17.73
N PHE A 290 -1.08 27.51 17.10
CA PHE A 290 -0.17 26.38 17.12
C PHE A 290 0.09 25.87 15.69
N ALA A 291 1.28 25.33 15.49
CA ALA A 291 1.63 24.47 14.38
C ALA A 291 1.58 23.02 14.89
N VAL A 292 0.64 22.23 14.37
CA VAL A 292 0.39 20.85 14.81
C VAL A 292 0.84 19.91 13.71
N THR A 293 1.73 18.96 14.03
CA THR A 293 2.18 17.93 13.10
C THR A 293 1.42 16.63 13.30
N SER A 294 1.29 15.85 12.23
CA SER A 294 0.57 14.59 12.18
C SER A 294 1.14 13.67 11.10
N ASN A 295 0.62 12.44 11.04
CA ASN A 295 0.81 11.54 9.90
C ASN A 295 0.33 12.13 8.56
N ASP A 296 -0.62 13.07 8.58
CA ASP A 296 -1.17 13.73 7.39
C ASP A 296 -0.49 15.07 7.02
N GLY A 297 0.58 15.43 7.74
CA GLY A 297 1.36 16.66 7.52
C GLY A 297 1.16 17.70 8.61
N LEU A 298 1.05 18.98 8.23
CA LEU A 298 1.10 20.13 9.15
C LEU A 298 -0.22 20.93 9.13
N GLN A 299 -0.80 21.21 10.30
CA GLN A 299 -1.94 22.11 10.44
C GLN A 299 -1.58 23.37 11.24
N ILE A 300 -2.09 24.52 10.80
CA ILE A 300 -1.99 25.78 11.55
C ILE A 300 -3.33 26.07 12.21
N VAL A 301 -3.31 26.09 13.54
CA VAL A 301 -4.49 26.22 14.41
C VAL A 301 -4.48 27.59 15.09
N PRO A 302 -5.31 28.56 14.66
CA PRO A 302 -5.41 29.86 15.34
C PRO A 302 -6.09 29.75 16.70
N LEU A 303 -5.73 30.63 17.64
CA LEU A 303 -6.44 30.82 18.90
C LEU A 303 -7.40 32.01 18.83
N LEU A 304 -8.51 31.88 19.56
CA LEU A 304 -9.45 32.96 19.83
C LEU A 304 -8.92 33.89 20.94
N GLN A 305 -9.59 35.03 21.12
CA GLN A 305 -9.16 36.03 22.11
C GLN A 305 -9.23 35.54 23.57
N ASP A 306 -10.05 34.52 23.82
CA ASP A 306 -10.21 33.87 25.13
C ASP A 306 -9.29 32.66 25.33
N GLY A 307 -8.34 32.41 24.42
CA GLY A 307 -7.40 31.29 24.49
C GLY A 307 -7.93 29.98 23.88
N SER A 308 -9.23 29.86 23.62
CA SER A 308 -9.78 28.65 23.00
C SER A 308 -9.30 28.47 21.55
N LEU A 309 -9.24 27.22 21.08
CA LEU A 309 -8.92 26.90 19.68
C LEU A 309 -10.03 27.45 18.76
N ALA A 310 -9.64 28.04 17.62
CA ALA A 310 -10.60 28.47 16.62
C ALA A 310 -11.29 27.25 15.96
N PRO A 311 -12.50 27.39 15.38
CA PRO A 311 -13.18 26.30 14.68
C PRO A 311 -12.34 25.73 13.53
N MET A 312 -12.39 24.41 13.32
CA MET A 312 -11.61 23.67 12.30
C MET A 312 -11.73 24.25 10.89
N GLU A 313 -12.91 24.74 10.51
CA GLU A 313 -13.16 25.43 9.22
C GLU A 313 -12.22 26.63 8.94
N THR A 314 -11.56 27.16 9.98
CA THR A 314 -10.67 28.32 9.89
C THR A 314 -9.19 27.96 9.82
N TRP A 315 -8.85 26.68 10.00
CA TRP A 315 -7.48 26.20 10.04
C TRP A 315 -6.87 26.19 8.64
N SER A 316 -5.54 26.14 8.59
CA SER A 316 -4.82 25.92 7.34
C SER A 316 -4.15 24.56 7.38
N SER A 317 -4.68 23.61 6.60
CA SER A 317 -4.09 22.28 6.41
C SER A 317 -3.04 22.34 5.30
N LEU A 318 -1.84 21.88 5.61
CA LEU A 318 -0.70 21.81 4.71
C LEU A 318 -0.33 20.33 4.61
N GLY A 319 -1.01 19.62 3.70
CA GLY A 319 -0.76 18.21 3.46
C GLY A 319 0.71 17.94 3.14
N GLY A 320 1.21 16.80 3.58
CA GLY A 320 2.61 16.43 3.44
C GLY A 320 2.85 14.99 3.90
N PRO A 321 4.12 14.53 3.90
CA PRO A 321 4.49 13.26 4.51
C PRO A 321 4.18 13.28 6.02
N SER A 322 4.33 12.12 6.68
CA SER A 322 4.26 12.06 8.14
C SER A 322 5.32 12.98 8.77
N LEU A 323 4.89 13.86 9.66
CA LEU A 323 5.76 14.81 10.36
C LEU A 323 5.76 14.48 11.85
N GLU A 324 6.93 14.51 12.48
CA GLU A 324 7.11 14.10 13.88
C GLU A 324 7.32 15.27 14.82
N ARG A 325 8.08 16.29 14.39
CA ARG A 325 8.40 17.47 15.21
C ARG A 325 8.38 18.75 14.41
N ALA A 326 7.94 19.83 15.05
CA ALA A 326 7.96 21.17 14.49
C ALA A 326 8.85 22.12 15.32
N LEU A 327 9.31 23.18 14.67
CA LEU A 327 10.08 24.26 15.30
C LEU A 327 9.89 25.57 14.54
N VAL A 328 9.65 26.68 15.24
CA VAL A 328 9.71 28.01 14.62
C VAL A 328 11.17 28.46 14.46
N LEU A 329 11.60 28.68 13.22
CA LEU A 329 12.94 29.17 12.89
C LEU A 329 13.08 30.68 13.18
N ASP A 330 14.20 31.05 13.80
CA ASP A 330 14.60 32.44 14.05
C ASP A 330 15.14 33.10 12.77
N LEU A 331 14.23 33.72 12.01
CA LEU A 331 14.52 34.45 10.78
C LEU A 331 14.04 35.91 10.89
N ASP A 332 14.89 36.85 10.50
CA ASP A 332 14.55 38.27 10.42
C ASP A 332 13.44 38.50 9.38
N GLY A 333 12.19 38.66 9.82
CA GLY A 333 11.05 38.81 8.92
C GLY A 333 9.75 39.26 9.60
N SER A 334 8.73 39.57 8.81
CA SER A 334 7.35 39.78 9.30
C SER A 334 6.50 38.51 9.19
N SER A 335 7.09 37.39 8.81
CA SER A 335 6.43 36.08 8.65
C SER A 335 7.11 35.08 9.57
N LEU A 336 6.34 34.14 10.10
CA LEU A 336 6.83 32.98 10.83
C LEU A 336 7.33 31.93 9.82
N HIS A 337 8.34 31.17 10.22
CA HIS A 337 8.91 30.09 9.41
C HIS A 337 8.90 28.82 10.25
N VAL A 338 8.01 27.89 9.94
CA VAL A 338 7.86 26.62 10.68
C VAL A 338 8.65 25.56 9.93
N LEU A 339 9.70 25.02 10.55
CA LEU A 339 10.35 23.78 10.13
C LEU A 339 9.54 22.63 10.72
N ALA A 340 9.18 21.63 9.93
CA ALA A 340 8.70 20.37 10.46
C ALA A 340 9.37 19.21 9.72
N LEU A 341 9.82 18.23 10.49
CA LEU A 341 10.58 17.09 10.01
C LEU A 341 9.93 15.78 10.49
N GLY A 342 9.99 14.77 9.64
CA GLY A 342 9.45 13.44 9.89
C GLY A 342 10.53 12.37 9.90
N THR A 343 10.21 11.23 9.30
CA THR A 343 11.13 10.10 9.18
C THR A 343 11.96 10.17 7.92
N ASN A 344 13.14 9.54 7.89
CA ASN A 344 13.94 9.32 6.67
C ASN A 344 14.23 10.58 5.83
N GLY A 345 14.31 11.75 6.47
CA GLY A 345 14.56 13.03 5.79
C GLY A 345 13.33 13.70 5.17
N GLU A 346 12.14 13.17 5.42
CA GLU A 346 10.87 13.82 5.07
C GLU A 346 10.66 15.09 5.90
N GLY A 347 10.03 16.09 5.29
CA GLY A 347 9.74 17.36 5.95
C GLY A 347 9.85 18.56 5.02
N GLY A 348 9.74 19.74 5.63
CA GLY A 348 9.72 20.99 4.91
C GLY A 348 9.81 22.19 5.83
N VAL A 349 9.83 23.38 5.20
CA VAL A 349 9.73 24.65 5.91
C VAL A 349 8.54 25.41 5.36
N TRP A 350 7.60 25.84 6.19
CA TRP A 350 6.42 26.60 5.76
C TRP A 350 6.53 28.06 6.20
N THR A 351 6.10 28.98 5.35
CA THR A 351 6.11 30.42 5.67
C THR A 351 4.70 30.90 5.97
N ILE A 352 4.48 31.27 7.22
CA ILE A 352 3.18 31.63 7.77
C ILE A 352 3.14 33.15 8.00
N GLY A 353 2.11 33.82 7.50
CA GLY A 353 1.88 35.24 7.73
C GLY A 353 1.51 35.55 9.19
N THR A 354 1.53 36.82 9.59
CA THR A 354 1.05 37.22 10.93
C THR A 354 -0.46 37.03 11.12
N ASP A 355 -1.20 36.73 10.04
CA ASP A 355 -2.60 36.31 10.07
C ASP A 355 -2.77 34.79 10.22
N LEU A 356 -1.68 34.06 10.49
CA LEU A 356 -1.63 32.61 10.61
C LEU A 356 -2.10 31.87 9.35
N ARG A 357 -1.90 32.50 8.19
CA ARG A 357 -2.17 31.89 6.89
C ARG A 357 -0.87 31.62 6.13
N PRO A 358 -0.78 30.52 5.37
CA PRO A 358 0.38 30.26 4.53
C PRO A 358 0.55 31.35 3.46
N THR A 359 1.80 31.71 3.18
CA THR A 359 2.16 32.77 2.21
C THR A 359 3.14 32.24 1.15
N GLY A 360 2.79 32.37 -0.14
CA GLY A 360 3.64 31.92 -1.27
C GLY A 360 3.50 30.42 -1.58
N ASP A 361 4.29 29.90 -2.53
CA ASP A 361 4.20 28.51 -3.02
C ASP A 361 4.33 27.48 -1.88
N VAL A 362 3.33 26.60 -1.82
CA VAL A 362 2.94 25.72 -0.71
C VAL A 362 3.61 24.35 -0.84
N LEU A 363 4.95 24.35 -0.74
CA LEU A 363 5.83 23.22 -0.38
C LEU A 363 7.23 23.81 -0.27
N GLY A 364 7.63 24.25 0.93
CA GLY A 364 8.93 24.89 1.07
C GLY A 364 10.03 23.85 1.13
N GLY A 365 10.70 23.64 -0.01
CA GLY A 365 11.75 22.64 -0.18
C GLY A 365 12.76 22.66 0.98
N LEU A 366 12.90 21.50 1.62
CA LEU A 366 13.91 21.23 2.63
C LEU A 366 15.29 21.24 1.98
N SER A 367 16.33 21.51 2.77
CA SER A 367 17.70 21.38 2.29
C SER A 367 17.99 19.92 1.93
N PRO A 368 18.52 19.63 0.72
CA PRO A 368 18.98 18.27 0.38
C PRO A 368 20.05 17.73 1.33
N GLY A 369 20.74 18.62 2.06
CA GLY A 369 21.70 18.24 3.09
C GLY A 369 21.07 17.66 4.35
N ILE A 370 19.89 18.14 4.74
CA ILE A 370 19.12 17.61 5.87
C ILE A 370 18.50 16.28 5.45
N GLU A 371 17.82 16.26 4.29
CA GLU A 371 17.25 15.04 3.69
C GLU A 371 18.30 13.92 3.63
N ALA A 372 19.47 14.18 3.05
CA ALA A 372 20.52 13.19 2.90
C ALA A 372 21.12 12.73 4.25
N SER A 373 21.22 13.62 5.25
CA SER A 373 21.79 13.25 6.55
C SER A 373 20.87 12.29 7.30
N LEU A 374 19.55 12.54 7.29
CA LEU A 374 18.55 11.71 7.95
C LEU A 374 18.27 10.40 7.19
N SER A 375 18.16 10.47 5.86
CA SER A 375 17.89 9.29 5.03
C SER A 375 19.04 8.31 4.96
N SER A 376 20.30 8.77 5.09
CA SER A 376 21.47 7.89 5.06
C SER A 376 21.55 6.88 6.22
N THR A 377 20.73 7.08 7.24
CA THR A 377 20.69 6.28 8.47
C THR A 377 19.26 5.83 8.82
N ASN A 378 18.28 6.09 7.96
CA ASN A 378 16.86 5.86 8.21
C ASN A 378 16.43 6.38 9.60
N ALA A 379 16.74 7.65 9.89
CA ALA A 379 16.50 8.26 11.19
C ALA A 379 15.12 8.94 11.27
N THR A 380 14.48 8.79 12.42
CA THR A 380 13.21 9.45 12.78
C THR A 380 13.50 10.61 13.72
N VAL A 381 12.95 11.78 13.42
CA VAL A 381 13.16 12.99 14.24
C VAL A 381 12.32 12.92 15.51
N THR A 382 12.98 13.12 16.67
CA THR A 382 12.36 13.01 17.99
C THR A 382 12.38 14.33 18.76
N SER A 383 13.26 15.26 18.41
CA SER A 383 13.31 16.60 19.02
C SER A 383 14.05 17.61 18.12
N LEU A 384 13.66 18.89 18.19
CA LEU A 384 14.26 19.98 17.42
C LEU A 384 14.60 21.17 18.31
N ALA A 385 15.76 21.77 18.07
CA ALA A 385 16.14 23.02 18.74
C ALA A 385 17.00 23.89 17.83
N GLN A 386 16.84 25.21 17.89
CA GLN A 386 17.71 26.16 17.19
C GLN A 386 18.34 27.13 18.17
N ALA A 387 19.68 27.19 18.18
CA ALA A 387 20.43 28.09 19.05
C ALA A 387 21.20 29.16 18.25
N PRO A 388 21.52 30.32 18.86
CA PRO A 388 22.42 31.30 18.26
C PRO A 388 23.80 30.69 18.02
N GLY A 389 24.26 30.64 16.76
CA GLY A 389 25.57 30.07 16.47
C GLY A 389 26.74 31.00 16.78
N ILE A 390 27.92 30.41 16.91
CA ILE A 390 29.15 31.06 17.38
C ILE A 390 29.63 32.16 16.41
N ASP A 391 29.43 31.93 15.10
CA ASP A 391 29.84 32.83 14.02
C ASP A 391 28.70 33.74 13.50
N GLY A 392 27.54 33.70 14.16
CA GLY A 392 26.36 34.53 13.86
C GLY A 392 25.36 33.93 12.86
N VAL A 393 25.60 32.70 12.38
CA VAL A 393 24.57 31.88 11.71
C VAL A 393 23.97 30.94 12.75
N PRO A 394 22.64 30.87 12.93
CA PRO A 394 22.02 29.93 13.86
C PRO A 394 22.43 28.47 13.60
N THR A 395 22.39 27.68 14.66
CA THR A 395 22.70 26.25 14.62
C THR A 395 21.43 25.47 14.93
N LEU A 396 21.00 24.63 14.00
CA LEU A 396 19.89 23.70 14.14
C LEU A 396 20.42 22.36 14.67
N PHE A 397 19.80 21.89 15.74
CA PHE A 397 20.02 20.60 16.36
C PHE A 397 18.81 19.72 16.08
N VAL A 398 19.07 18.54 15.53
CA VAL A 398 18.04 17.54 15.22
C VAL A 398 18.33 16.28 16.01
N GLY A 399 17.56 16.08 17.06
CA GLY A 399 17.52 14.83 17.83
C GLY A 399 16.75 13.77 17.07
N THR A 400 17.23 12.54 17.11
CA THR A 400 16.65 11.39 16.42
C THR A 400 16.70 10.15 17.31
N ASP A 401 16.00 9.10 16.88
CA ASP A 401 16.14 7.72 17.39
C ASP A 401 17.58 7.17 17.27
N ARG A 402 18.36 7.68 16.30
CA ARG A 402 19.74 7.24 16.04
C ARG A 402 20.82 8.08 16.71
N GLY A 403 20.53 9.30 17.16
CA GLY A 403 21.56 10.24 17.63
C GLY A 403 21.22 11.72 17.44
N LEU A 404 22.25 12.56 17.53
CA LEU A 404 22.13 14.01 17.37
C LEU A 404 22.93 14.50 16.16
N VAL A 405 22.25 15.09 15.19
CA VAL A 405 22.87 15.74 14.03
C VAL A 405 22.70 17.25 14.08
N VAL A 406 23.73 17.97 13.66
CA VAL A 406 23.81 19.43 13.78
C VAL A 406 24.08 20.09 12.44
N PHE A 407 23.38 21.20 12.17
CA PHE A 407 23.49 21.99 10.95
C PHE A 407 23.66 23.48 11.27
N GLU A 408 24.57 24.17 10.57
CA GLU A 408 24.66 25.63 10.63
C GLU A 408 23.74 26.25 9.59
N THR A 409 22.51 26.59 9.97
CA THR A 409 21.49 27.14 9.08
C THR A 409 20.52 28.06 9.81
N ALA A 410 20.15 29.15 9.16
CA ALA A 410 19.04 30.00 9.60
C ALA A 410 17.70 29.55 9.02
N SER A 411 17.71 28.95 7.82
CA SER A 411 16.48 28.75 7.02
C SER A 411 16.08 27.30 6.82
N ALA A 412 16.99 26.35 7.06
CA ALA A 412 16.86 24.94 6.69
C ALA A 412 16.59 24.67 5.19
N ARG A 413 16.68 25.70 4.33
CA ARG A 413 16.48 25.60 2.86
C ARG A 413 17.77 25.79 2.06
N ASP A 414 18.92 25.74 2.73
CA ASP A 414 20.21 26.00 2.08
C ASP A 414 20.51 24.89 1.04
N PRO A 415 20.83 25.23 -0.22
CA PRO A 415 21.06 24.23 -1.28
C PRO A 415 22.36 23.42 -1.08
N VAL A 416 23.26 23.90 -0.22
CA VAL A 416 24.50 23.22 0.15
C VAL A 416 24.64 23.35 1.66
N LEU A 417 24.25 22.29 2.37
CA LEU A 417 24.31 22.18 3.82
C LEU A 417 24.89 20.81 4.18
N ASN A 418 25.81 20.77 5.15
CA ASN A 418 26.42 19.52 5.62
C ASN A 418 26.04 19.30 7.09
N GLY A 419 25.45 18.14 7.39
CA GLY A 419 25.19 17.71 8.76
C GLY A 419 26.43 17.12 9.42
N THR A 420 26.57 17.34 10.73
CA THR A 420 27.57 16.67 11.56
C THR A 420 26.89 15.90 12.68
N TRP A 421 27.02 14.58 12.67
CA TRP A 421 26.59 13.72 13.78
C TRP A 421 27.57 13.90 14.96
N LEU A 422 27.06 14.37 16.10
CA LEU A 422 27.87 14.49 17.32
C LEU A 422 28.08 13.13 17.98
N PHE A 423 27.03 12.31 17.95
CA PHE A 423 27.02 10.90 18.32
C PHE A 423 25.94 10.21 17.47
N HIS A 424 26.12 8.92 17.22
CA HIS A 424 25.24 8.12 16.37
C HIS A 424 25.32 6.64 16.79
N PHE A 425 24.19 5.95 16.79
CA PHE A 425 24.10 4.50 16.91
C PHE A 425 22.98 3.92 16.03
N ALA A 426 23.27 2.78 15.41
CA ALA A 426 22.30 1.93 14.74
C ALA A 426 22.81 0.48 14.79
N PHE A 427 21.93 -0.51 14.99
CA PHE A 427 22.33 -1.92 15.03
C PHE A 427 22.71 -2.47 13.66
N GLU A 428 22.11 -1.93 12.61
CA GLU A 428 22.49 -2.18 11.24
C GLU A 428 23.79 -1.46 10.85
N ALA A 429 24.31 -1.78 9.66
CA ALA A 429 25.48 -1.09 9.13
C ALA A 429 25.03 0.13 8.31
N THR A 430 25.26 1.34 8.84
CA THR A 430 24.95 2.60 8.14
C THR A 430 26.22 3.25 7.58
N VAL A 431 26.05 4.33 6.81
CA VAL A 431 27.16 5.13 6.24
C VAL A 431 27.89 5.93 7.34
N VAL A 432 27.22 6.16 8.48
CA VAL A 432 27.75 6.90 9.62
C VAL A 432 28.35 5.92 10.64
N GLU A 433 29.58 6.19 11.09
CA GLU A 433 30.24 5.34 12.09
C GLU A 433 29.56 5.46 13.46
N ARG A 434 29.43 4.34 14.17
CA ARG A 434 28.91 4.32 15.54
C ARG A 434 29.84 5.07 16.48
N ASN A 435 29.30 6.01 17.26
CA ASN A 435 30.05 6.79 18.23
C ASN A 435 29.18 7.08 19.46
N LEU A 436 29.46 6.35 20.56
CA LEU A 436 28.81 6.52 21.87
C LEU A 436 29.75 7.12 22.93
N ASP A 437 31.01 7.42 22.57
CA ASP A 437 32.02 7.94 23.52
C ASP A 437 31.59 9.20 24.30
N PRO A 438 30.79 10.13 23.73
CA PRO A 438 30.32 11.32 24.46
C PRO A 438 29.21 11.07 25.48
N LEU A 439 28.60 9.88 25.47
CA LEU A 439 27.39 9.56 26.23
C LEU A 439 27.72 8.79 27.50
N ARG A 440 26.82 8.87 28.48
CA ARG A 440 26.90 8.03 29.69
C ARG A 440 26.75 6.55 29.28
N PRO A 441 27.66 5.67 29.74
CA PRO A 441 27.51 4.24 29.52
C PRO A 441 26.21 3.73 30.15
N ILE A 442 25.42 3.08 29.32
CA ILE A 442 24.17 2.42 29.68
C ILE A 442 24.48 1.10 30.39
N GLY A 443 23.72 0.79 31.45
CA GLY A 443 23.74 -0.53 32.10
C GLY A 443 23.09 -1.59 31.19
N ALA A 444 22.99 -2.84 31.62
CA ALA A 444 22.30 -3.88 30.84
C ALA A 444 20.77 -3.67 30.71
N ASN A 445 20.23 -2.58 31.26
CA ASN A 445 18.80 -2.38 31.54
C ASN A 445 18.20 -1.16 30.82
N VAL A 446 18.85 -0.61 29.79
CA VAL A 446 18.26 0.48 28.98
C VAL A 446 18.21 -0.04 27.55
N GLY A 447 17.05 0.13 26.91
CA GLY A 447 16.63 -0.57 25.69
C GLY A 447 17.48 -0.34 24.43
N ASP A 448 16.89 -0.64 23.29
CA ASP A 448 17.59 -0.85 22.02
C ASP A 448 18.17 0.41 21.35
N ALA A 449 17.84 1.62 21.82
CA ALA A 449 18.26 2.89 21.22
C ALA A 449 19.18 3.73 22.14
N PRO A 450 20.43 3.31 22.42
CA PRO A 450 21.30 3.97 23.41
C PRO A 450 21.73 5.40 23.06
N ALA A 451 21.51 5.84 21.82
CA ALA A 451 21.83 7.18 21.33
C ALA A 451 20.59 8.05 21.07
N GLU A 452 19.39 7.55 21.38
CA GLU A 452 18.15 8.31 21.20
C GLU A 452 18.20 9.64 21.97
N VAL A 453 17.69 10.69 21.34
CA VAL A 453 17.54 12.03 21.93
C VAL A 453 16.05 12.33 22.05
N ARG A 454 15.47 12.20 23.24
CA ARG A 454 14.02 12.32 23.43
C ARG A 454 13.55 13.78 23.55
N ASP A 455 14.39 14.64 24.11
CA ASP A 455 14.07 16.06 24.33
C ASP A 455 15.34 16.93 24.30
N LEU A 456 15.19 18.17 23.85
CA LEU A 456 16.24 19.18 23.71
C LEU A 456 15.75 20.52 24.26
N VAL A 457 16.30 20.93 25.40
CA VAL A 457 15.87 22.17 26.08
C VAL A 457 17.02 23.16 26.14
N LEU A 458 16.83 24.32 25.51
CA LEU A 458 17.80 25.42 25.51
C LEU A 458 17.68 26.26 26.79
N ASP A 459 18.82 26.59 27.40
CA ASP A 459 18.92 27.38 28.63
C ASP A 459 19.99 28.49 28.49
N GLY A 460 19.77 29.63 29.15
CA GLY A 460 20.59 30.82 29.02
C GLY A 460 20.27 31.93 30.03
N ALA A 461 20.99 33.05 29.92
CA ALA A 461 20.70 34.24 30.75
C ALA A 461 19.45 35.03 30.27
N GLY A 462 18.80 34.55 29.21
CA GLY A 462 17.65 35.12 28.54
C GLY A 462 17.54 34.55 27.11
N PRO A 463 16.46 34.87 26.39
CA PRO A 463 16.18 34.30 25.05
C PRO A 463 17.28 34.60 24.02
N ASP A 464 17.97 35.73 24.14
CA ASP A 464 19.07 36.12 23.23
C ASP A 464 20.46 35.64 23.69
N GLN A 465 20.54 34.92 24.83
CA GLN A 465 21.79 34.54 25.49
C GLN A 465 21.79 33.08 25.93
N LEU A 466 21.39 32.19 25.02
CA LEU A 466 21.46 30.74 25.20
C LEU A 466 22.91 30.27 25.17
N ASP A 467 23.31 29.49 26.17
CA ASP A 467 24.68 28.94 26.29
C ASP A 467 24.74 27.46 26.70
N THR A 468 23.62 26.90 27.13
CA THR A 468 23.50 25.53 27.62
C THR A 468 22.35 24.83 26.93
N MET A 469 22.50 23.54 26.62
CA MET A 469 21.41 22.68 26.17
C MET A 469 21.34 21.44 27.06
N TRP A 470 20.14 21.15 27.56
CA TRP A 470 19.82 19.93 28.28
C TRP A 470 19.24 18.92 27.31
N MET A 471 19.63 17.67 27.44
CA MET A 471 19.18 16.59 26.57
C MET A 471 18.63 15.45 27.43
N ALA A 472 17.38 15.07 27.16
CA ALA A 472 16.78 13.84 27.66
C ALA A 472 17.27 12.67 26.80
N MET A 473 17.79 11.64 27.45
CA MET A 473 18.32 10.47 26.79
C MET A 473 18.04 9.23 27.65
N PRO A 474 18.02 8.02 27.05
CA PRO A 474 17.85 6.79 27.82
C PRO A 474 18.97 6.54 28.84
N SER A 475 20.15 7.11 28.59
CA SER A 475 21.30 7.05 29.51
C SER A 475 21.25 8.07 30.65
N GLY A 476 20.25 8.96 30.67
CA GLY A 476 20.03 10.00 31.67
C GLY A 476 20.22 11.41 31.16
N LEU A 477 20.17 12.38 32.08
CA LEU A 477 20.28 13.80 31.76
C LEU A 477 21.70 14.17 31.31
N HIS A 478 21.80 14.74 30.10
CA HIS A 478 23.06 15.25 29.55
C HIS A 478 23.00 16.76 29.41
N ARG A 479 24.14 17.43 29.64
CA ARG A 479 24.30 18.87 29.47
C ARG A 479 25.36 19.18 28.43
N MET A 480 24.99 19.91 27.39
CA MET A 480 25.89 20.40 26.35
C MET A 480 26.18 21.91 26.52
N ASP A 481 27.45 22.28 26.44
CA ASP A 481 27.87 23.68 26.27
C ASP A 481 27.74 24.06 24.78
N LEU A 482 26.88 25.02 24.45
CA LEU A 482 26.58 25.38 23.06
C LEU A 482 27.75 26.06 22.33
N ARG A 483 28.77 26.53 23.05
CA ARG A 483 29.97 27.17 22.46
C ARG A 483 31.08 26.17 22.15
N THR A 484 31.21 25.13 22.95
CA THR A 484 32.24 24.11 22.77
C THR A 484 31.72 22.78 22.24
N LEU A 485 30.39 22.61 22.20
CA LEU A 485 29.69 21.35 21.91
C LEU A 485 30.16 20.19 22.80
N THR A 486 30.66 20.50 24.00
CA THR A 486 31.13 19.49 24.95
C THR A 486 29.95 19.02 25.78
N ILE A 487 29.74 17.71 25.78
CA ILE A 487 28.70 17.04 26.55
C ILE A 487 29.27 16.65 27.92
N SER A 488 28.48 16.89 28.97
CA SER A 488 28.77 16.53 30.35
C SER A 488 27.59 15.77 30.95
N HIS A 489 27.87 14.73 31.71
CA HIS A 489 26.87 13.83 32.31
C HIS A 489 27.41 13.27 33.64
N GLY A 490 26.53 12.68 34.46
CA GLY A 490 26.88 12.07 35.74
C GLY A 490 26.99 13.05 36.92
N SER A 491 27.50 12.55 38.06
CA SER A 491 27.59 13.28 39.34
C SER A 491 26.23 13.74 39.84
N ASP A 492 25.93 15.03 39.72
CA ASP A 492 24.74 15.68 40.27
C ASP A 492 23.53 15.53 39.34
N LEU A 493 23.75 15.00 38.13
CA LEU A 493 22.74 14.76 37.09
C LEU A 493 22.23 13.31 37.06
N VAL A 494 22.41 12.58 38.16
CA VAL A 494 22.04 11.17 38.30
C VAL A 494 21.17 11.02 39.53
N HIS A 495 20.11 10.23 39.42
CA HIS A 495 19.24 9.96 40.55
C HIS A 495 20.05 9.28 41.69
N PRO A 496 20.00 9.79 42.93
CA PRO A 496 20.83 9.27 44.02
C PRO A 496 20.44 7.86 44.48
N GLY A 497 19.27 7.39 44.06
CA GLY A 497 18.67 6.15 44.54
C GLY A 497 17.89 6.32 45.84
N GLU A 498 17.08 5.32 46.18
CA GLU A 498 16.29 5.25 47.42
C GLU A 498 16.97 4.25 48.37
N ASP A 499 17.14 4.62 49.65
CA ASP A 499 17.75 3.77 50.70
C ASP A 499 19.10 3.11 50.34
N GLY A 500 19.86 3.75 49.44
CA GLY A 500 21.18 3.27 48.98
C GLY A 500 21.11 2.20 47.90
N ARG A 501 19.94 1.98 47.28
CA ARG A 501 19.72 1.18 46.07
C ARG A 501 19.41 2.10 44.89
N SER A 502 19.86 1.74 43.70
CA SER A 502 19.44 2.44 42.47
C SER A 502 17.96 2.17 42.22
N VAL A 503 17.22 3.19 41.79
CA VAL A 503 15.83 3.05 41.36
C VAL A 503 15.85 2.75 39.86
N VAL A 504 15.15 1.68 39.45
CA VAL A 504 15.02 1.30 38.04
C VAL A 504 14.21 2.38 37.31
N GLY A 505 14.56 2.70 36.06
CA GLY A 505 13.86 3.71 35.25
C GLY A 505 14.12 5.19 35.64
N ALA A 506 14.60 5.50 36.85
CA ALA A 506 14.77 6.89 37.30
C ALA A 506 15.80 7.70 36.48
N ASP A 507 16.79 7.03 35.91
CA ASP A 507 17.80 7.64 35.02
C ASP A 507 17.46 7.44 33.53
N ASP A 508 16.33 6.84 33.19
CA ASP A 508 15.84 6.72 31.82
C ASP A 508 14.95 7.95 31.54
N VAL A 509 15.50 8.99 30.91
CA VAL A 509 14.90 10.33 30.90
C VAL A 509 14.20 10.60 29.57
N HIS A 510 12.92 10.98 29.64
CA HIS A 510 12.07 11.25 28.48
C HIS A 510 11.82 12.74 28.27
N SER A 511 11.68 13.53 29.34
CA SER A 511 11.42 14.97 29.24
C SER A 511 12.20 15.79 30.27
N VAL A 512 12.49 17.04 29.92
CA VAL A 512 13.18 17.99 30.80
C VAL A 512 12.42 19.30 30.87
N LEU A 513 12.26 19.87 32.06
CA LEU A 513 11.74 21.21 32.23
C LEU A 513 12.65 22.04 33.12
N VAL A 514 13.18 23.13 32.59
CA VAL A 514 14.12 24.01 33.30
C VAL A 514 13.36 25.15 33.99
N LEU A 515 13.56 25.28 35.30
CA LEU A 515 13.11 26.42 36.12
C LEU A 515 14.30 27.29 36.53
N ASP A 516 14.02 28.44 37.17
CA ASP A 516 15.05 29.39 37.61
C ASP A 516 16.11 28.78 38.57
N ASP A 517 15.70 27.86 39.45
CA ASP A 517 16.55 27.25 40.49
C ASP A 517 16.42 25.72 40.58
N ALA A 518 15.79 25.08 39.60
CA ALA A 518 15.59 23.63 39.56
C ALA A 518 15.46 23.13 38.12
N ILE A 519 15.79 21.86 37.89
CA ILE A 519 15.55 21.15 36.64
C ILE A 519 14.66 19.96 36.97
N LEU A 520 13.46 19.94 36.41
CA LEU A 520 12.52 18.84 36.55
C LEU A 520 12.84 17.81 35.48
N ILE A 521 12.85 16.54 35.89
CA ILE A 521 13.22 15.41 35.06
C ILE A 521 12.04 14.44 35.05
N GLY A 522 11.48 14.24 33.87
CA GLY A 522 10.51 13.20 33.60
C GLY A 522 11.23 11.94 33.16
N SER A 523 11.16 10.89 33.97
CA SER A 523 11.83 9.62 33.72
C SER A 523 10.82 8.47 33.57
N ALA A 524 11.26 7.29 33.14
CA ALA A 524 10.43 6.08 33.09
C ALA A 524 9.84 5.72 34.47
N TRP A 525 10.54 6.07 35.56
CA TRP A 525 10.03 5.88 36.93
C TRP A 525 8.99 6.94 37.36
N GLY A 526 9.14 8.16 36.85
CA GLY A 526 8.37 9.31 37.31
C GLY A 526 9.20 10.59 37.44
N LEU A 527 8.64 11.56 38.17
CA LEU A 527 9.24 12.88 38.39
C LEU A 527 10.32 12.86 39.47
N TRP A 528 11.48 13.40 39.15
CA TRP A 528 12.46 13.84 40.15
C TRP A 528 13.11 15.17 39.73
N VAL A 529 13.83 15.80 40.65
CA VAL A 529 14.30 17.19 40.47
C VAL A 529 15.79 17.29 40.77
N VAL A 530 16.54 17.97 39.91
CA VAL A 530 17.90 18.42 40.18
C VAL A 530 17.87 19.85 40.74
N ASP A 531 18.50 20.04 41.89
CA ASP A 531 18.67 21.36 42.52
C ASP A 531 19.71 22.20 41.75
N GLY A 532 19.35 23.43 41.40
CA GLY A 532 20.19 24.34 40.62
C GLY A 532 19.82 24.44 39.14
N GLY A 533 20.77 24.86 38.30
CA GLY A 533 20.55 25.16 36.88
C GLY A 533 21.86 25.29 36.10
N ARG A 534 21.86 26.03 34.98
CA ARG A 534 23.06 26.19 34.10
C ARG A 534 24.36 26.57 34.82
N ASP A 535 24.30 27.44 35.83
CA ASP A 535 25.49 27.95 36.51
C ASP A 535 26.12 26.91 37.45
N ALA A 536 25.29 26.13 38.15
CA ALA A 536 25.70 25.08 39.07
C ALA A 536 24.51 24.16 39.41
N THR A 537 24.80 22.87 39.53
CA THR A 537 23.89 21.83 40.04
C THR A 537 24.37 21.37 41.42
N TYR A 538 23.44 20.92 42.27
CA TYR A 538 23.72 20.52 43.65
C TYR A 538 23.26 19.09 43.99
N GLY A 539 22.76 18.33 43.00
CA GLY A 539 22.24 16.98 43.15
C GLY A 539 20.71 16.97 43.19
N ALA A 540 20.12 15.83 43.53
CA ALA A 540 18.67 15.72 43.61
C ALA A 540 18.06 16.51 44.78
N ARG A 541 16.87 17.07 44.54
CA ARG A 541 16.02 17.77 45.50
C ARG A 541 14.80 16.90 45.83
N ASP A 542 14.37 16.93 47.08
CA ASP A 542 13.13 16.25 47.51
C ASP A 542 11.93 16.83 46.74
N GLN A 543 11.14 15.95 46.13
CA GLN A 543 9.95 16.26 45.35
C GLN A 543 8.91 15.15 45.55
N ALA A 544 7.64 15.53 45.66
CA ALA A 544 6.55 14.57 45.72
C ALA A 544 6.46 13.76 44.42
N LEU A 545 6.25 12.45 44.57
CA LEU A 545 6.20 11.50 43.48
C LEU A 545 5.08 11.86 42.48
N LEU A 546 5.43 11.82 41.20
CA LEU A 546 4.49 11.78 40.08
C LEU A 546 4.88 10.56 39.24
N PRO A 547 4.16 9.44 39.33
CA PRO A 547 4.61 8.16 38.78
C PRO A 547 4.26 7.97 37.29
N GLY A 548 5.03 7.08 36.65
CA GLY A 548 4.87 6.67 35.24
C GLY A 548 5.91 7.30 34.32
N GLU A 549 5.95 6.84 33.07
CA GLU A 549 6.86 7.38 32.06
C GLU A 549 6.47 8.80 31.64
N LEU A 550 7.14 9.82 32.18
CA LEU A 550 6.77 11.21 31.94
C LEU A 550 7.40 11.76 30.65
N ALA A 551 6.69 11.64 29.54
CA ALA A 551 7.13 12.13 28.22
C ALA A 551 6.94 13.64 28.01
N SER A 552 6.11 14.31 28.83
CA SER A 552 5.95 15.76 28.78
C SER A 552 5.79 16.34 30.18
N LEU A 553 6.37 17.53 30.39
CA LEU A 553 6.31 18.26 31.65
C LEU A 553 5.92 19.71 31.41
N ALA A 554 5.07 20.24 32.27
CA ALA A 554 4.78 21.66 32.34
C ALA A 554 4.55 22.11 33.78
N THR A 555 4.49 23.41 34.01
CA THR A 555 4.08 23.95 35.32
C THR A 555 2.97 24.98 35.15
N VAL A 556 2.05 25.00 36.12
CA VAL A 556 0.95 25.97 36.18
C VAL A 556 0.72 26.38 37.63
N GLU A 557 0.42 27.66 37.85
CA GLU A 557 0.10 28.18 39.18
C GLU A 557 -1.39 28.03 39.47
N VAL A 558 -1.76 27.26 40.50
CA VAL A 558 -3.16 27.07 40.92
C VAL A 558 -3.30 27.56 42.36
N ASP A 559 -4.17 28.55 42.59
CA ASP A 559 -4.40 29.15 43.92
C ASP A 559 -3.12 29.62 44.64
N GLY A 560 -2.09 30.03 43.90
CA GLY A 560 -0.80 30.46 44.45
C GLY A 560 0.18 29.33 44.77
N VAL A 561 -0.13 28.11 44.34
CA VAL A 561 0.75 26.93 44.44
C VAL A 561 1.21 26.55 43.04
N LEU A 562 2.53 26.47 42.84
CA LEU A 562 3.09 25.96 41.60
C LEU A 562 2.86 24.45 41.54
N ARG A 563 2.10 23.99 40.54
CA ARG A 563 1.89 22.57 40.26
C ARG A 563 2.71 22.15 39.05
N VAL A 564 3.26 20.96 39.13
CA VAL A 564 3.90 20.25 38.03
C VAL A 564 2.84 19.37 37.36
N LEU A 565 2.70 19.54 36.05
CA LEU A 565 1.90 18.68 35.18
C LEU A 565 2.86 17.68 34.52
N GLY A 566 2.48 16.41 34.48
CA GLY A 566 3.20 15.37 33.76
C GLY A 566 2.24 14.55 32.90
N GLY A 567 2.55 14.44 31.61
CA GLY A 567 1.91 13.49 30.72
C GLY A 567 2.62 12.15 30.84
N ALA A 568 1.98 11.17 31.48
CA ALA A 568 2.43 9.79 31.46
C ALA A 568 2.11 9.20 30.09
N ALA A 569 3.15 8.83 29.34
CA ALA A 569 2.99 8.23 28.02
C ALA A 569 2.46 6.79 28.13
N PRO A 570 1.63 6.35 27.16
CA PRO A 570 1.45 4.92 26.97
C PRO A 570 2.78 4.32 26.54
N GLY A 571 3.12 3.13 27.05
CA GLY A 571 4.27 2.38 26.57
C GLY A 571 3.90 1.73 25.25
N ARG A 572 4.06 0.42 25.13
CA ARG A 572 3.34 -0.32 24.08
C ARG A 572 1.83 -0.32 24.37
N PHE A 573 1.47 -0.33 25.64
CA PHE A 573 0.08 -0.35 26.12
C PHE A 573 -0.21 0.86 27.03
N SER A 574 -1.47 1.24 27.13
CA SER A 574 -1.95 2.40 27.87
C SER A 574 -2.08 2.15 29.36
N ASN A 575 -2.29 0.88 29.71
CA ASN A 575 -2.47 0.35 31.04
C ASN A 575 -3.68 0.92 31.78
N GLN A 576 -4.73 1.39 31.06
CA GLN A 576 -5.94 1.92 31.69
C GLN A 576 -6.67 0.83 32.50
N ALA A 577 -6.71 -0.39 31.96
CA ALA A 577 -7.18 -1.60 32.63
C ALA A 577 -6.03 -2.54 33.01
N LEU A 578 -6.33 -3.52 33.86
CA LEU A 578 -5.38 -4.56 34.25
C LEU A 578 -5.55 -5.76 33.32
N MET A 579 -4.51 -6.09 32.57
CA MET A 579 -4.43 -7.33 31.80
C MET A 579 -4.64 -8.56 32.70
N SER A 580 -5.45 -9.53 32.28
CA SER A 580 -5.89 -10.62 33.14
C SER A 580 -5.97 -12.00 32.44
N PRO A 581 -5.13 -12.99 32.84
CA PRO A 581 -5.08 -14.36 32.28
C PRO A 581 -6.26 -15.28 32.60
N VAL A 582 -7.40 -14.71 32.91
CA VAL A 582 -8.64 -15.41 33.22
C VAL A 582 -9.87 -14.64 32.72
N SER A 583 -9.66 -13.56 31.97
CA SER A 583 -10.68 -12.72 31.33
C SER A 583 -10.31 -12.57 29.86
N ASN A 584 -11.15 -13.09 28.98
CA ASN A 584 -10.97 -13.03 27.52
C ASN A 584 -11.16 -11.63 26.90
N ASP A 585 -11.27 -10.61 27.73
CA ASP A 585 -11.68 -9.22 27.47
C ASP A 585 -11.36 -8.48 28.78
N SER A 586 -10.12 -8.01 28.90
CA SER A 586 -9.52 -7.51 30.14
C SER A 586 -10.00 -6.12 30.50
N ASP A 587 -10.35 -5.29 29.52
CA ASP A 587 -10.78 -3.91 29.71
C ASP A 587 -12.30 -3.70 29.59
N PHE A 588 -13.03 -4.72 29.14
CA PHE A 588 -14.48 -4.82 29.05
C PHE A 588 -15.13 -3.93 27.98
N ASP A 589 -14.44 -3.67 26.88
CA ASP A 589 -14.99 -2.91 25.76
C ASP A 589 -15.78 -3.77 24.75
N GLY A 590 -15.60 -5.09 24.82
CA GLY A 590 -16.31 -6.09 24.06
C GLY A 590 -15.58 -6.61 22.83
N MET A 591 -14.30 -6.30 22.68
CA MET A 591 -13.32 -7.02 21.86
C MET A 591 -12.62 -8.09 22.73
N THR A 592 -11.83 -8.98 22.13
CA THR A 592 -11.08 -10.01 22.89
C THR A 592 -9.60 -9.69 22.86
N ASP A 593 -8.90 -9.88 23.97
CA ASP A 593 -7.50 -9.45 24.12
C ASP A 593 -6.58 -10.02 23.02
N GLY A 594 -6.80 -11.30 22.65
CA GLY A 594 -6.06 -11.94 21.56
C GLY A 594 -6.33 -11.35 20.17
N TRP A 595 -7.54 -10.88 19.88
CA TRP A 595 -7.86 -10.18 18.63
C TRP A 595 -7.18 -8.82 18.59
N GLU A 596 -7.30 -8.06 19.69
CA GLU A 596 -6.73 -6.73 19.80
C GLU A 596 -5.20 -6.75 19.61
N LEU A 597 -4.52 -7.71 20.26
CA LEU A 597 -3.06 -7.82 20.16
C LEU A 597 -2.59 -8.13 18.73
N ILE A 598 -3.31 -8.98 17.99
CA ILE A 598 -2.97 -9.36 16.61
C ILE A 598 -3.13 -8.17 15.66
N TYR A 599 -4.19 -7.39 15.81
CA TYR A 599 -4.44 -6.19 14.99
C TYR A 599 -3.76 -4.92 15.54
N GLY A 600 -2.92 -5.04 16.57
CA GLY A 600 -2.12 -3.93 17.09
C GLY A 600 -2.91 -2.89 17.89
N LEU A 601 -4.08 -3.27 18.38
CA LEU A 601 -4.89 -2.54 19.36
C LEU A 601 -4.39 -2.81 20.78
N ASP A 602 -4.98 -2.11 21.75
CA ASP A 602 -4.52 -2.13 23.13
C ASP A 602 -5.57 -2.79 24.05
N PRO A 603 -5.37 -4.07 24.47
CA PRO A 603 -6.31 -4.80 25.33
C PRO A 603 -6.41 -4.25 26.77
N THR A 604 -5.78 -3.10 27.00
CA THR A 604 -5.86 -2.36 28.26
C THR A 604 -6.46 -0.96 28.08
N ASP A 605 -6.79 -0.51 26.86
CA ASP A 605 -7.49 0.75 26.57
C ASP A 605 -8.93 0.52 26.12
N PRO A 606 -9.92 0.58 27.03
CA PRO A 606 -11.29 0.24 26.67
C PRO A 606 -11.95 1.24 25.71
N TRP A 607 -11.27 2.35 25.40
CA TRP A 607 -11.76 3.41 24.51
C TRP A 607 -11.25 3.27 23.09
N ASP A 608 -10.38 2.31 22.78
CA ASP A 608 -9.95 2.08 21.41
C ASP A 608 -11.05 1.37 20.59
N ALA A 609 -11.94 0.58 21.21
CA ALA A 609 -13.14 0.00 20.59
C ALA A 609 -14.02 0.99 19.80
N VAL A 610 -14.02 2.28 20.17
CA VAL A 610 -14.83 3.32 19.52
C VAL A 610 -14.04 4.18 18.53
N LEU A 611 -12.76 3.87 18.32
CA LEU A 611 -11.91 4.51 17.33
C LEU A 611 -12.02 3.81 15.98
N ASP A 612 -11.55 4.50 14.94
CA ASP A 612 -11.60 4.14 13.52
C ASP A 612 -10.26 4.62 12.93
N PRO A 613 -9.16 3.90 13.22
CA PRO A 613 -7.80 4.43 13.06
C PRO A 613 -7.29 4.39 11.62
N ASP A 614 -7.95 3.67 10.73
CA ASP A 614 -7.74 3.67 9.28
C ASP A 614 -8.69 4.63 8.54
N GLY A 615 -9.80 5.03 9.16
CA GLY A 615 -10.65 6.14 8.73
C GLY A 615 -11.48 5.81 7.51
N ASP A 616 -12.04 4.61 7.46
CA ASP A 616 -12.65 4.01 6.28
C ASP A 616 -14.20 4.05 6.30
N GLY A 617 -14.78 4.65 7.35
CA GLY A 617 -16.20 4.86 7.54
C GLY A 617 -16.92 5.68 6.44
N LEU A 618 -18.04 6.32 6.77
CA LEU A 618 -18.78 7.13 5.80
C LEU A 618 -18.34 8.58 5.76
N ASP A 619 -18.04 9.06 4.56
CA ASP A 619 -17.95 10.49 4.20
C ASP A 619 -19.16 10.89 3.32
N LYS A 620 -20.21 11.49 3.90
CA LYS A 620 -21.41 11.90 3.15
C LYS A 620 -21.32 13.32 2.61
N ASP A 621 -20.53 14.18 3.23
CA ASP A 621 -20.41 15.58 2.82
C ASP A 621 -19.21 15.86 1.91
N LEU A 622 -18.39 14.82 1.66
CA LEU A 622 -17.21 14.79 0.79
C LEU A 622 -16.16 15.82 1.21
N ASP A 623 -16.01 16.02 2.52
CA ASP A 623 -14.98 16.90 3.07
C ASP A 623 -13.59 16.22 3.15
N GLY A 624 -13.53 14.93 2.84
CA GLY A 624 -12.34 14.10 2.82
C GLY A 624 -12.10 13.33 4.11
N PHE A 625 -13.05 13.37 5.06
CA PHE A 625 -12.99 12.63 6.32
C PHE A 625 -14.22 11.73 6.47
N ALA A 626 -13.98 10.46 6.80
CA ALA A 626 -15.01 9.44 6.93
C ALA A 626 -15.71 9.44 8.31
N ASP A 627 -16.03 10.61 8.86
CA ASP A 627 -16.46 10.76 10.25
C ASP A 627 -17.99 10.93 10.46
N ASP A 628 -18.78 11.00 9.39
CA ASP A 628 -20.25 11.07 9.49
C ASP A 628 -20.85 9.82 10.14
N ARG A 629 -20.19 8.69 9.90
CA ARG A 629 -20.44 7.41 10.58
C ARG A 629 -19.17 6.56 10.51
N LEU A 630 -18.52 6.43 11.65
CA LEU A 630 -17.34 5.58 11.83
C LEU A 630 -17.66 4.11 11.58
N TRP A 631 -16.66 3.38 11.09
CA TRP A 631 -16.58 1.94 11.08
C TRP A 631 -15.55 1.55 12.13
N SER A 632 -15.98 1.56 13.39
CA SER A 632 -15.05 1.47 14.52
C SER A 632 -14.47 0.07 14.69
N ASN A 633 -13.33 -0.06 15.37
CA ASN A 633 -12.70 -1.34 15.74
C ASN A 633 -13.71 -2.38 16.29
N LEU A 634 -14.67 -1.96 17.12
CA LEU A 634 -15.69 -2.85 17.66
C LEU A 634 -16.74 -3.32 16.64
N ASP A 635 -17.05 -2.49 15.64
CA ASP A 635 -17.94 -2.84 14.54
C ASP A 635 -17.24 -3.84 13.60
N GLU A 636 -15.94 -3.64 13.35
CA GLU A 636 -15.07 -4.53 12.59
C GLU A 636 -14.93 -5.90 13.24
N TYR A 637 -14.57 -5.96 14.52
CA TYR A 637 -14.52 -7.21 15.29
C TYR A 637 -15.85 -7.99 15.23
N ARG A 638 -16.97 -7.27 15.16
CA ARG A 638 -18.32 -7.87 15.12
C ARG A 638 -18.82 -8.18 13.71
N TYR A 639 -18.06 -7.85 12.68
CA TYR A 639 -18.43 -8.14 11.31
C TYR A 639 -18.59 -9.66 11.10
N ILE A 640 -19.61 -10.02 10.31
CA ILE A 640 -19.90 -11.41 9.95
C ILE A 640 -20.05 -11.43 8.43
N ALA A 641 -19.27 -12.28 7.76
CA ALA A 641 -19.24 -12.40 6.31
C ALA A 641 -20.64 -12.57 5.71
N LEU A 642 -20.85 -11.97 4.54
CA LEU A 642 -22.09 -12.10 3.78
C LEU A 642 -22.06 -13.28 2.81
N THR A 643 -20.88 -13.63 2.32
CA THR A 643 -20.64 -14.70 1.35
C THR A 643 -20.10 -15.98 2.00
N GLU A 644 -19.97 -17.06 1.21
CA GLU A 644 -19.39 -18.33 1.71
C GLU A 644 -17.86 -18.33 1.69
N ASP A 645 -17.25 -17.48 0.84
CA ASP A 645 -15.79 -17.38 0.66
C ASP A 645 -15.16 -16.27 1.53
N GLY A 646 -15.97 -15.35 2.07
CA GLY A 646 -15.57 -14.38 3.10
C GLY A 646 -15.39 -14.97 4.50
N TYR A 647 -14.99 -14.12 5.46
CA TYR A 647 -14.69 -14.50 6.85
C TYR A 647 -15.21 -13.47 7.86
N ASP A 648 -15.36 -13.90 9.13
CA ASP A 648 -15.80 -13.01 10.21
C ASP A 648 -14.65 -12.08 10.63
N SER A 649 -14.98 -10.82 10.96
CA SER A 649 -14.03 -9.70 11.20
C SER A 649 -13.40 -9.07 9.96
N THR A 650 -13.20 -7.75 10.02
CA THR A 650 -12.31 -6.96 9.13
C THR A 650 -11.03 -6.56 9.86
N ASP A 651 -10.06 -5.96 9.16
CA ASP A 651 -8.79 -5.48 9.72
C ASP A 651 -8.85 -3.98 10.07
N PRO A 652 -8.87 -3.61 11.37
CA PRO A 652 -8.99 -2.21 11.82
C PRO A 652 -7.83 -1.30 11.46
N SER A 653 -6.75 -1.85 10.89
CA SER A 653 -5.60 -1.08 10.45
C SER A 653 -5.55 -0.90 8.94
N ASN A 654 -6.47 -1.50 8.20
CA ASN A 654 -6.50 -1.54 6.75
C ASN A 654 -7.91 -1.20 6.22
N PRO A 655 -8.07 -0.04 5.56
CA PRO A 655 -9.40 0.46 5.16
C PRO A 655 -10.09 -0.37 4.06
N ASP A 656 -9.42 -1.37 3.49
CA ASP A 656 -9.91 -2.25 2.42
C ASP A 656 -9.32 -3.64 2.67
N THR A 657 -10.04 -4.44 3.46
CA THR A 657 -9.57 -5.71 4.04
C THR A 657 -9.27 -6.76 2.97
N ASP A 658 -10.00 -6.78 1.86
CA ASP A 658 -9.85 -7.76 0.80
C ASP A 658 -9.13 -7.23 -0.47
N MET A 659 -8.79 -5.94 -0.47
CA MET A 659 -7.96 -5.23 -1.44
C MET A 659 -8.57 -5.12 -2.83
N ASP A 660 -9.88 -4.95 -2.90
CA ASP A 660 -10.63 -4.89 -4.15
C ASP A 660 -10.91 -3.46 -4.65
N GLY A 661 -10.59 -2.45 -3.82
CA GLY A 661 -10.75 -1.03 -4.09
C GLY A 661 -12.00 -0.38 -3.49
N ALA A 662 -12.88 -1.14 -2.84
CA ALA A 662 -13.93 -0.63 -1.96
C ALA A 662 -13.45 -0.65 -0.49
N THR A 663 -13.86 0.36 0.30
CA THR A 663 -13.50 0.36 1.73
C THR A 663 -14.52 -0.41 2.56
N ASP A 664 -14.08 -1.03 3.64
CA ASP A 664 -14.95 -1.92 4.44
C ASP A 664 -16.19 -1.18 4.95
N GLY A 665 -15.98 0.03 5.48
CA GLY A 665 -17.03 0.93 5.90
C GLY A 665 -17.99 1.32 4.77
N ALA A 666 -17.51 1.52 3.53
CA ALA A 666 -18.36 1.86 2.39
C ALA A 666 -19.24 0.67 1.95
N GLU A 667 -18.68 -0.54 1.96
CA GLU A 667 -19.36 -1.78 1.59
C GLU A 667 -20.44 -2.18 2.58
N VAL A 668 -20.10 -2.24 3.87
CA VAL A 668 -21.05 -2.62 4.91
C VAL A 668 -22.20 -1.61 4.99
N HIS A 669 -21.91 -0.33 4.75
CA HIS A 669 -22.91 0.72 4.74
C HIS A 669 -23.60 0.95 3.39
N ALA A 670 -23.18 0.24 2.34
CA ALA A 670 -23.71 0.31 0.98
C ALA A 670 -23.77 1.76 0.46
N PHE A 671 -22.64 2.46 0.54
CA PHE A 671 -22.52 3.87 0.18
C PHE A 671 -21.21 4.18 -0.52
N HIS A 672 -21.27 4.48 -1.82
CA HIS A 672 -20.10 4.56 -2.70
C HIS A 672 -20.08 5.87 -3.50
N LEU A 673 -20.35 7.00 -2.83
CA LEU A 673 -20.46 8.30 -3.50
C LEU A 673 -19.12 8.80 -4.05
N SER A 674 -18.02 8.50 -3.36
CA SER A 674 -16.65 8.90 -3.74
C SER A 674 -16.14 8.15 -4.96
N THR A 675 -16.51 6.89 -5.13
CA THR A 675 -16.06 6.00 -6.22
C THR A 675 -17.01 5.96 -7.41
N THR A 676 -18.33 6.09 -7.19
CA THR A 676 -19.32 5.96 -8.27
C THR A 676 -19.43 7.21 -9.15
N THR A 677 -19.34 7.02 -10.46
CA THR A 677 -19.58 8.09 -11.44
C THR A 677 -21.08 8.30 -11.69
N LEU A 678 -21.66 9.35 -11.08
CA LEU A 678 -23.09 9.69 -11.23
C LEU A 678 -23.42 10.68 -12.37
N TRP A 679 -22.42 11.34 -12.94
CA TRP A 679 -22.61 12.37 -13.99
C TRP A 679 -22.64 11.82 -15.42
N CYS A 680 -22.29 10.55 -15.61
CA CYS A 680 -22.45 9.79 -16.84
C CYS A 680 -23.44 8.62 -16.63
N HIS A 681 -24.26 8.33 -17.62
CA HIS A 681 -25.35 7.35 -17.51
C HIS A 681 -25.83 6.86 -18.88
N TYR A 682 -26.61 5.77 -18.88
CA TYR A 682 -27.27 5.26 -20.07
C TYR A 682 -28.77 5.58 -20.05
N ASP A 683 -29.32 5.99 -21.19
CA ASP A 683 -30.78 6.04 -21.34
C ASP A 683 -31.39 4.64 -21.58
N PHE A 684 -32.72 4.54 -21.65
CA PHE A 684 -33.39 3.25 -21.89
C PHE A 684 -33.13 2.63 -23.29
N GLN A 685 -32.43 3.35 -24.17
CA GLN A 685 -31.98 2.87 -25.47
C GLN A 685 -30.51 2.43 -25.45
N MET A 686 -29.85 2.53 -24.28
CA MET A 686 -28.42 2.38 -24.04
C MET A 686 -27.61 3.36 -24.89
N VAL A 687 -27.98 4.63 -24.85
CA VAL A 687 -27.13 5.72 -25.35
C VAL A 687 -26.40 6.32 -24.16
N TYR A 688 -25.07 6.31 -24.21
CA TYR A 688 -24.21 6.88 -23.17
C TYR A 688 -24.28 8.41 -23.18
N GLN A 689 -24.50 9.02 -22.02
CA GLN A 689 -24.71 10.45 -21.84
C GLN A 689 -24.03 10.97 -20.58
N CYS A 690 -23.19 11.98 -20.74
CA CYS A 690 -22.56 12.70 -19.64
C CYS A 690 -23.09 14.14 -19.55
N ASP A 691 -23.68 14.48 -18.40
CA ASP A 691 -24.25 15.81 -18.15
C ASP A 691 -24.03 16.18 -16.67
N SER A 692 -23.28 17.26 -16.43
CA SER A 692 -22.91 17.70 -15.09
C SER A 692 -24.09 18.25 -14.28
N ASP A 693 -25.12 18.82 -14.92
CA ASP A 693 -26.33 19.28 -14.23
C ASP A 693 -27.18 18.08 -13.77
N VAL A 694 -27.23 17.02 -14.58
CA VAL A 694 -27.86 15.74 -14.21
C VAL A 694 -27.07 15.06 -13.08
N GLY A 695 -25.74 15.01 -13.20
CA GLY A 695 -24.86 14.46 -12.17
C GLY A 695 -25.00 15.16 -10.82
N ALA A 696 -25.02 16.50 -10.80
CA ALA A 696 -25.21 17.26 -9.56
C ALA A 696 -26.58 16.96 -8.91
N ALA A 697 -27.63 16.72 -9.71
CA ALA A 697 -28.94 16.30 -9.19
C ALA A 697 -28.93 14.84 -8.70
N ALA A 698 -28.16 13.96 -9.34
CA ALA A 698 -27.96 12.58 -8.94
C ALA A 698 -27.21 12.50 -7.60
N ASN A 699 -26.08 13.19 -7.43
CA ASN A 699 -25.33 13.26 -6.16
C ASN A 699 -26.24 13.70 -5.01
N LEU A 700 -27.03 14.76 -5.21
CA LEU A 700 -27.96 15.25 -4.19
C LEU A 700 -29.02 14.19 -3.82
N THR A 701 -29.49 13.43 -4.80
CA THR A 701 -30.49 12.37 -4.59
C THR A 701 -29.87 11.15 -3.91
N TYR A 702 -28.65 10.78 -4.29
CA TYR A 702 -27.88 9.69 -3.68
C TYR A 702 -27.69 9.96 -2.18
N VAL A 703 -27.13 11.12 -1.80
CA VAL A 703 -26.95 11.52 -0.39
C VAL A 703 -28.27 11.56 0.38
N GLN A 704 -29.38 11.98 -0.24
CA GLN A 704 -30.68 12.08 0.43
C GLN A 704 -31.41 10.74 0.63
N ASN A 705 -31.19 9.78 -0.28
CA ASN A 705 -31.91 8.52 -0.30
C ASN A 705 -31.06 7.32 0.21
N ALA A 706 -29.77 7.53 0.47
CA ALA A 706 -28.85 6.50 0.95
C ALA A 706 -29.30 5.82 2.26
N PRO A 707 -29.04 4.50 2.42
CA PRO A 707 -28.41 3.62 1.43
C PRO A 707 -29.40 3.20 0.32
N THR A 708 -28.97 3.32 -0.94
CA THR A 708 -29.71 2.86 -2.12
C THR A 708 -29.18 1.55 -2.67
N ASP A 709 -27.92 1.24 -2.37
CA ASP A 709 -27.19 0.08 -2.88
C ASP A 709 -27.34 -1.11 -1.91
N ALA A 710 -26.91 -2.29 -2.35
CA ALA A 710 -26.78 -3.46 -1.50
C ALA A 710 -25.40 -3.47 -0.85
N SER A 711 -25.28 -4.02 0.36
CA SER A 711 -23.98 -4.23 1.00
C SER A 711 -23.25 -5.39 0.32
N THR A 712 -21.98 -5.18 0.03
CA THR A 712 -20.98 -6.18 -0.41
C THR A 712 -20.20 -6.70 0.80
N ASP A 713 -19.37 -7.71 0.58
CA ASP A 713 -18.62 -8.41 1.63
C ASP A 713 -17.17 -7.94 1.68
N PRO A 714 -16.75 -7.09 2.64
CA PRO A 714 -15.37 -6.59 2.77
C PRO A 714 -14.26 -7.61 3.01
N THR A 715 -14.62 -8.89 3.05
CA THR A 715 -13.69 -9.98 3.27
C THR A 715 -13.60 -10.90 2.05
N ASN A 716 -14.31 -10.57 0.98
CA ASN A 716 -14.38 -11.34 -0.25
C ASN A 716 -14.51 -10.39 -1.47
N PRO A 717 -13.45 -10.27 -2.29
CA PRO A 717 -13.38 -9.26 -3.36
C PRO A 717 -14.45 -9.35 -4.45
N ASP A 718 -15.19 -10.46 -4.54
CA ASP A 718 -16.18 -10.74 -5.60
C ASP A 718 -17.42 -11.34 -4.95
N SER A 719 -18.33 -10.49 -4.50
CA SER A 719 -19.47 -10.85 -3.66
C SER A 719 -20.48 -11.78 -4.34
N ASP A 720 -20.57 -11.73 -5.68
CA ASP A 720 -21.51 -12.55 -6.45
C ASP A 720 -20.87 -13.71 -7.23
N GLY A 721 -19.55 -13.76 -7.28
CA GLY A 721 -18.74 -14.86 -7.78
C GLY A 721 -18.64 -14.92 -9.31
N ASP A 722 -18.70 -13.78 -10.00
CA ASP A 722 -18.66 -13.71 -11.47
C ASP A 722 -17.28 -13.46 -12.07
N GLY A 723 -16.30 -13.14 -11.22
CA GLY A 723 -14.90 -12.93 -11.54
C GLY A 723 -14.50 -11.46 -11.71
N MET A 724 -15.40 -10.49 -11.51
CA MET A 724 -15.10 -9.07 -11.38
C MET A 724 -15.08 -8.68 -9.89
N PRO A 725 -14.16 -7.81 -9.44
CA PRO A 725 -14.18 -7.34 -8.07
C PRO A 725 -15.24 -6.27 -7.80
N ASP A 726 -15.80 -6.24 -6.60
CA ASP A 726 -16.90 -5.34 -6.21
C ASP A 726 -16.48 -3.87 -6.37
N GLY A 727 -15.27 -3.53 -5.91
CA GLY A 727 -14.66 -2.21 -6.06
C GLY A 727 -14.52 -1.77 -7.53
N TRP A 728 -14.08 -2.67 -8.41
CA TRP A 728 -13.95 -2.39 -9.85
C TRP A 728 -15.31 -2.13 -10.50
N GLU A 729 -16.31 -2.94 -10.15
CA GLU A 729 -17.68 -2.74 -10.63
C GLU A 729 -18.28 -1.42 -10.15
N ILE A 730 -18.05 -1.05 -8.90
CA ILE A 730 -18.53 0.20 -8.30
C ILE A 730 -17.91 1.43 -8.98
N GLU A 731 -16.64 1.37 -9.38
CA GLU A 731 -15.96 2.43 -10.13
C GLU A 731 -16.52 2.58 -11.55
N HIS A 732 -16.73 1.44 -12.23
CA HIS A 732 -17.09 1.41 -13.65
C HIS A 732 -18.60 1.41 -13.92
N ARG A 733 -19.46 1.22 -12.91
CA ARG A 733 -20.92 1.21 -13.09
C ARG A 733 -21.47 2.54 -13.59
N ARG A 734 -22.55 2.46 -14.37
CA ARG A 734 -23.37 3.58 -14.81
C ARG A 734 -24.83 3.29 -14.54
N TRP A 735 -25.56 4.28 -14.03
CA TRP A 735 -26.99 4.10 -13.82
C TRP A 735 -27.75 4.15 -15.15
N VAL A 736 -28.85 3.41 -15.24
CA VAL A 736 -29.70 3.36 -16.43
C VAL A 736 -31.01 4.11 -16.17
N GLY A 737 -31.29 5.14 -16.97
CA GLY A 737 -32.52 5.91 -16.89
C GLY A 737 -32.43 7.30 -17.53
N THR A 738 -33.37 8.18 -17.18
CA THR A 738 -33.34 9.61 -17.61
C THR A 738 -33.29 10.57 -16.44
N THR A 739 -33.54 10.07 -15.22
CA THR A 739 -33.40 10.78 -13.96
C THR A 739 -32.97 9.75 -12.93
N PHE A 740 -31.96 10.09 -12.13
CA PHE A 740 -31.55 9.27 -11.01
C PHE A 740 -32.56 9.41 -9.86
N ASP A 741 -33.11 8.29 -9.38
CA ASP A 741 -34.06 8.24 -8.26
C ASP A 741 -33.58 7.39 -7.08
N GLY A 742 -32.39 6.78 -7.19
CA GLY A 742 -31.82 5.87 -6.19
C GLY A 742 -32.33 4.44 -6.30
N GLY A 743 -33.16 4.10 -7.29
CA GLY A 743 -33.58 2.73 -7.59
C GLY A 743 -33.36 2.35 -9.05
N ASN A 744 -32.47 3.08 -9.74
CA ASN A 744 -32.07 2.79 -11.11
C ASN A 744 -31.32 1.46 -11.19
N ASN A 745 -31.32 0.84 -12.37
CA ASN A 745 -30.45 -0.32 -12.59
C ASN A 745 -29.03 0.17 -12.88
N TRP A 746 -28.03 -0.59 -12.45
CA TRP A 746 -26.63 -0.37 -12.79
C TRP A 746 -26.22 -1.24 -13.98
N THR A 747 -25.21 -0.78 -14.74
CA THR A 747 -24.57 -1.58 -15.80
C THR A 747 -23.65 -2.67 -15.27
N LEU A 748 -23.11 -2.46 -14.07
CA LEU A 748 -22.29 -3.35 -13.24
C LEU A 748 -22.84 -3.26 -11.82
N ASP A 749 -23.07 -4.40 -11.17
CA ASP A 749 -23.77 -4.52 -9.90
C ASP A 749 -23.17 -5.71 -9.14
N PRO A 750 -22.35 -5.46 -8.09
CA PRO A 750 -21.58 -6.49 -7.34
C PRO A 750 -22.37 -7.62 -6.68
N MET A 751 -23.69 -7.57 -6.83
CA MET A 751 -24.63 -8.56 -6.31
C MET A 751 -25.40 -9.26 -7.43
N ARG A 752 -24.97 -9.12 -8.69
CA ARG A 752 -25.60 -9.67 -9.90
C ARG A 752 -24.58 -10.15 -10.95
N ALA A 753 -24.07 -11.36 -10.71
CA ALA A 753 -23.19 -12.16 -11.56
C ALA A 753 -23.51 -12.33 -13.07
N GLU A 754 -24.68 -11.88 -13.54
CA GLU A 754 -25.05 -11.98 -14.95
C GLU A 754 -24.58 -10.78 -15.78
N ASP A 755 -24.18 -9.68 -15.16
CA ASP A 755 -23.71 -8.47 -15.85
C ASP A 755 -22.23 -8.50 -16.23
N ALA A 756 -21.40 -9.40 -15.68
CA ALA A 756 -20.12 -9.79 -16.28
C ALA A 756 -20.23 -10.10 -17.79
N LEU A 757 -21.34 -10.71 -18.21
CA LEU A 757 -21.58 -11.10 -19.61
C LEU A 757 -22.32 -10.03 -20.42
N TRP A 758 -22.59 -8.86 -19.83
CA TRP A 758 -23.16 -7.73 -20.54
C TRP A 758 -22.07 -6.96 -21.27
N ASP A 759 -22.51 -6.19 -22.25
CA ASP A 759 -21.71 -5.37 -23.14
C ASP A 759 -22.42 -4.01 -23.13
N ALA A 760 -21.97 -3.14 -22.22
CA ALA A 760 -22.71 -1.94 -21.87
C ALA A 760 -22.66 -0.88 -22.98
N ASP A 761 -21.52 -0.77 -23.65
CA ASP A 761 -21.25 0.21 -24.70
C ASP A 761 -21.47 -0.32 -26.13
N ARG A 762 -21.64 -1.64 -26.28
CA ARG A 762 -22.02 -2.38 -27.49
C ARG A 762 -20.91 -2.45 -28.53
N ASP A 763 -19.67 -2.53 -28.08
CA ASP A 763 -18.51 -2.64 -28.94
C ASP A 763 -18.20 -4.09 -29.36
N GLY A 764 -18.81 -5.07 -28.66
CA GLY A 764 -18.65 -6.50 -28.88
C GLY A 764 -17.73 -7.22 -27.87
N LEU A 765 -17.19 -6.50 -26.89
CA LEU A 765 -16.48 -7.00 -25.73
C LEU A 765 -17.43 -7.02 -24.52
N ALA A 766 -17.30 -8.04 -23.66
CA ALA A 766 -18.10 -8.11 -22.44
C ALA A 766 -17.36 -7.44 -21.28
N ASN A 767 -18.11 -6.94 -20.29
CA ASN A 767 -17.58 -6.30 -19.08
C ASN A 767 -16.44 -7.13 -18.42
N ILE A 768 -16.64 -8.45 -18.26
CA ILE A 768 -15.61 -9.33 -17.68
C ILE A 768 -14.35 -9.42 -18.55
N CYS A 769 -14.49 -9.31 -19.88
CA CYS A 769 -13.35 -9.30 -20.76
C CYS A 769 -12.55 -8.01 -20.63
N GLU A 770 -13.20 -6.86 -20.48
CA GLU A 770 -12.54 -5.58 -20.29
C GLU A 770 -11.75 -5.56 -18.98
N TYR A 771 -12.34 -6.05 -17.89
CA TYR A 771 -11.62 -6.26 -16.64
C TYR A 771 -10.37 -7.16 -16.83
N GLN A 772 -10.51 -8.27 -17.55
CA GLN A 772 -9.39 -9.17 -17.83
C GLN A 772 -8.31 -8.53 -18.71
N TRP A 773 -8.66 -7.67 -19.66
CA TRP A 773 -7.70 -6.87 -20.42
C TRP A 773 -6.95 -5.87 -19.54
N GLY A 774 -7.62 -5.25 -18.56
CA GLY A 774 -6.95 -4.47 -17.51
C GLY A 774 -5.92 -5.28 -16.71
N ILE A 775 -6.25 -6.53 -16.36
CA ILE A 775 -5.27 -7.45 -15.73
C ILE A 775 -4.10 -7.76 -16.67
N MET A 776 -4.35 -7.96 -17.97
CA MET A 776 -3.29 -8.23 -18.96
C MET A 776 -2.29 -7.08 -19.06
N ARG A 777 -2.76 -5.83 -18.99
CA ARG A 777 -1.90 -4.65 -18.91
C ARG A 777 -0.95 -4.70 -17.71
N ASN A 778 -1.42 -5.12 -16.54
CA ASN A 778 -0.58 -5.28 -15.36
C ASN A 778 0.51 -6.35 -15.55
N PHE A 779 0.20 -7.47 -16.21
CA PHE A 779 1.23 -8.46 -16.60
C PHE A 779 2.25 -7.88 -17.59
N ALA A 780 1.81 -7.04 -18.53
CA ALA A 780 2.70 -6.35 -19.48
C ALA A 780 3.66 -5.40 -18.76
N LEU A 781 3.16 -4.60 -17.81
CA LEU A 781 3.96 -3.69 -16.98
C LEU A 781 4.99 -4.42 -16.12
N ASN A 782 4.67 -5.62 -15.64
CA ASN A 782 5.60 -6.48 -14.89
C ASN A 782 6.64 -7.18 -15.78
N GLY A 783 6.48 -7.11 -17.11
CA GLY A 783 7.37 -7.70 -18.09
C GLY A 783 7.09 -9.17 -18.41
N ASP A 784 5.94 -9.69 -18.00
CA ASP A 784 5.55 -11.09 -18.23
C ASP A 784 5.16 -11.36 -19.70
N LEU A 785 4.81 -10.30 -20.46
CA LEU A 785 4.47 -10.41 -21.88
C LEU A 785 5.65 -10.23 -22.84
N VAL A 786 6.87 -9.96 -22.34
CA VAL A 786 8.06 -9.73 -23.18
C VAL A 786 8.44 -10.97 -23.99
N ASP A 787 8.49 -12.13 -23.34
CA ASP A 787 8.95 -13.38 -23.97
C ASP A 787 7.90 -14.02 -24.89
N THR A 788 6.62 -13.74 -24.62
CA THR A 788 5.47 -14.36 -25.29
C THR A 788 4.91 -13.49 -26.40
N HIS A 789 4.73 -12.19 -26.17
CA HIS A 789 4.09 -11.24 -27.07
C HIS A 789 5.07 -10.18 -27.62
N GLY A 790 6.27 -10.06 -27.05
CA GLY A 790 7.25 -9.05 -27.45
C GLY A 790 7.00 -7.66 -26.85
N GLU A 791 6.02 -7.55 -25.95
CA GLU A 791 5.61 -6.28 -25.33
C GLU A 791 6.51 -5.91 -24.16
N SER A 792 7.23 -4.79 -24.29
CA SER A 792 8.09 -4.28 -23.21
C SER A 792 7.29 -3.52 -22.15
N PRO A 793 7.69 -3.59 -20.86
CA PRO A 793 7.13 -2.75 -19.79
C PRO A 793 7.08 -1.26 -20.14
N GLU A 794 8.11 -0.77 -20.84
CA GLU A 794 8.18 0.64 -21.25
C GLU A 794 7.13 1.02 -22.30
N ALA A 795 6.69 0.07 -23.13
CA ALA A 795 5.60 0.27 -24.10
C ALA A 795 4.23 0.13 -23.43
N ALA A 796 4.08 -0.87 -22.55
CA ALA A 796 2.87 -1.06 -21.75
C ALA A 796 2.55 0.15 -20.84
N ALA A 797 3.56 0.92 -20.44
CA ALA A 797 3.37 2.16 -19.68
C ALA A 797 2.60 3.26 -20.45
N SER A 798 2.51 3.16 -21.79
CA SER A 798 1.66 4.04 -22.60
C SER A 798 0.28 3.48 -22.90
N TRP A 799 -0.02 2.25 -22.50
CA TRP A 799 -1.34 1.67 -22.67
C TRP A 799 -2.35 2.31 -21.72
N VAL A 800 -3.59 2.40 -22.18
CA VAL A 800 -4.74 2.85 -21.38
C VAL A 800 -5.37 1.69 -20.62
N ASP A 801 -6.24 1.99 -19.66
CA ASP A 801 -7.08 0.98 -19.02
C ASP A 801 -8.36 0.77 -19.84
N ALA A 802 -8.88 -0.46 -19.84
CA ALA A 802 -10.14 -0.77 -20.52
C ALA A 802 -11.30 -0.09 -19.79
N ASP A 803 -12.24 0.53 -20.52
CA ASP A 803 -13.45 1.14 -19.94
C ASP A 803 -14.72 0.49 -20.52
N PRO A 804 -15.52 -0.26 -19.72
CA PRO A 804 -16.80 -0.87 -20.12
C PRO A 804 -17.89 0.09 -20.59
N ASN A 805 -17.60 1.38 -20.62
CA ASN A 805 -18.51 2.42 -21.08
C ASN A 805 -17.96 3.20 -22.29
N ASN A 806 -16.83 2.79 -22.84
CA ASN A 806 -16.18 3.47 -23.95
C ASN A 806 -15.76 2.46 -25.06
N PRO A 807 -16.46 2.45 -26.21
CA PRO A 807 -16.23 1.45 -27.26
C PRO A 807 -14.85 1.44 -27.92
N ASP A 808 -13.98 2.38 -27.57
CA ASP A 808 -12.66 2.68 -28.14
C ASP A 808 -11.82 3.29 -27.00
N SER A 809 -11.28 2.43 -26.14
CA SER A 809 -10.61 2.82 -24.90
C SER A 809 -9.36 3.67 -25.16
N ASP A 810 -8.58 3.32 -26.18
CA ASP A 810 -7.30 3.96 -26.48
C ASP A 810 -7.40 5.15 -27.45
N GLY A 811 -8.57 5.34 -28.06
CA GLY A 811 -8.94 6.51 -28.83
C GLY A 811 -8.38 6.52 -30.25
N ASP A 812 -8.04 5.36 -30.81
CA ASP A 812 -7.48 5.23 -32.14
C ASP A 812 -8.51 5.00 -33.25
N THR A 813 -9.79 5.02 -32.90
CA THR A 813 -11.00 4.86 -33.72
C THR A 813 -11.36 3.42 -34.12
N MET A 814 -10.59 2.43 -33.67
CA MET A 814 -10.96 1.02 -33.68
C MET A 814 -11.73 0.68 -32.39
N THR A 815 -12.50 -0.41 -32.40
CA THR A 815 -13.28 -0.79 -31.22
C THR A 815 -12.60 -1.90 -30.44
N ASP A 816 -12.63 -1.84 -29.12
CA ASP A 816 -11.92 -2.79 -28.26
C ASP A 816 -12.32 -4.24 -28.56
N GLY A 817 -13.61 -4.49 -28.77
CA GLY A 817 -14.17 -5.79 -29.14
C GLY A 817 -13.67 -6.35 -30.47
N TRP A 818 -13.34 -5.50 -31.45
CA TRP A 818 -12.73 -5.93 -32.72
C TRP A 818 -11.26 -6.28 -32.53
N GLU A 819 -10.50 -5.42 -31.87
CA GLU A 819 -9.07 -5.60 -31.63
C GLU A 819 -8.80 -6.85 -30.79
N ALA A 820 -9.58 -7.03 -29.72
CA ALA A 820 -9.57 -8.23 -28.89
C ALA A 820 -10.09 -9.48 -29.62
N GLY A 821 -10.79 -9.33 -30.75
CA GLY A 821 -11.50 -10.43 -31.43
C GLY A 821 -12.61 -11.05 -30.57
N GLY A 822 -13.17 -10.27 -29.63
CA GLY A 822 -14.13 -10.74 -28.61
C GLY A 822 -13.53 -11.69 -27.57
N LEU A 823 -12.20 -11.75 -27.44
CA LEU A 823 -11.52 -12.59 -26.45
C LEU A 823 -11.23 -11.77 -25.18
N CYS A 824 -11.34 -12.41 -24.01
CA CYS A 824 -10.98 -11.79 -22.74
C CYS A 824 -9.46 -11.88 -22.41
N SER A 825 -8.64 -12.42 -23.31
CA SER A 825 -7.21 -12.62 -23.07
C SER A 825 -6.41 -12.29 -24.32
N TYR A 826 -5.25 -11.67 -24.15
CA TYR A 826 -4.33 -11.43 -25.25
C TYR A 826 -3.71 -12.74 -25.73
N ASP A 827 -4.19 -13.26 -26.86
CA ASP A 827 -3.64 -14.46 -27.48
C ASP A 827 -2.32 -14.10 -28.19
N ALA A 828 -1.29 -14.92 -28.00
CA ALA A 828 0.01 -14.73 -28.65
C ALA A 828 -0.03 -14.83 -30.18
N THR A 829 -1.14 -15.32 -30.77
CA THR A 829 -1.35 -15.27 -32.22
C THR A 829 -1.93 -13.96 -32.71
N ARG A 830 -2.36 -13.06 -31.81
CA ARG A 830 -2.98 -11.75 -32.14
C ARG A 830 -2.04 -10.57 -31.88
N VAL A 831 -0.74 -10.83 -31.79
CA VAL A 831 0.26 -9.78 -31.52
C VAL A 831 0.24 -8.72 -32.62
N GLY A 832 0.17 -7.46 -32.22
CA GLY A 832 0.14 -6.31 -33.14
C GLY A 832 -1.22 -5.63 -33.27
N VAL A 833 -2.24 -6.13 -32.55
CA VAL A 833 -3.56 -5.52 -32.42
C VAL A 833 -3.98 -5.63 -30.96
N ASN A 834 -4.05 -4.50 -30.25
CA ASN A 834 -4.31 -4.47 -28.82
C ASN A 834 -5.21 -3.30 -28.45
N PRO A 835 -6.40 -3.55 -27.87
CA PRO A 835 -7.42 -2.53 -27.56
C PRO A 835 -6.98 -1.45 -26.55
N LEU A 836 -5.81 -1.62 -25.94
CA LEU A 836 -5.26 -0.69 -24.96
C LEU A 836 -4.12 0.14 -25.53
N ASN A 837 -3.79 -0.02 -26.81
CA ASN A 837 -2.58 0.50 -27.44
C ASN A 837 -2.83 1.18 -28.79
N GLY A 838 -3.36 2.41 -28.74
CA GLY A 838 -3.68 3.16 -29.95
C GLY A 838 -2.51 3.56 -30.85
N SER A 839 -1.28 3.13 -30.53
CA SER A 839 -0.12 3.26 -31.41
C SER A 839 -0.02 2.15 -32.45
N ASP A 840 -0.74 1.04 -32.28
CA ASP A 840 -0.74 -0.09 -33.20
C ASP A 840 -1.76 0.05 -34.35
N ALA A 841 -2.59 1.09 -34.38
CA ALA A 841 -3.41 1.45 -35.55
C ALA A 841 -2.64 1.48 -36.89
N LEU A 842 -1.34 1.81 -36.86
CA LEU A 842 -0.45 1.82 -38.03
C LEU A 842 0.41 0.54 -38.15
N GLY A 843 0.16 -0.44 -37.31
CA GLY A 843 0.71 -1.78 -37.37
C GLY A 843 0.22 -2.51 -38.62
N ASN A 844 1.05 -3.45 -39.06
CA ASN A 844 0.76 -4.37 -40.15
C ASN A 844 1.30 -5.74 -39.70
N PRO A 845 0.53 -6.49 -38.89
CA PRO A 845 1.01 -7.70 -38.20
C PRO A 845 1.20 -8.88 -39.15
N ASP A 846 0.32 -9.03 -40.12
CA ASP A 846 0.33 -10.09 -41.13
C ASP A 846 1.27 -9.80 -42.31
N GLY A 847 1.64 -8.52 -42.49
CA GLY A 847 2.58 -8.06 -43.50
C GLY A 847 1.93 -7.77 -44.85
N ASP A 848 0.61 -7.65 -44.91
CA ASP A 848 -0.13 -7.45 -46.16
C ASP A 848 0.01 -6.03 -46.75
N GLY A 849 -0.17 -5.91 -48.06
CA GLY A 849 -0.12 -4.65 -48.79
C GLY A 849 0.25 -4.84 -50.26
N PHE A 850 0.64 -3.74 -50.92
CA PHE A 850 1.15 -3.80 -52.28
C PHE A 850 2.21 -2.72 -52.52
N ASP A 851 3.38 -3.11 -53.02
CA ASP A 851 4.48 -2.20 -53.38
C ASP A 851 4.12 -1.39 -54.64
N VAL A 852 3.33 -0.33 -54.46
CA VAL A 852 2.83 0.54 -55.54
C VAL A 852 3.97 1.16 -56.34
N ASN A 853 5.09 1.48 -55.68
CA ASN A 853 6.21 2.19 -56.31
C ASN A 853 7.26 1.27 -56.95
N LEU A 854 7.16 -0.04 -56.72
CA LEU A 854 7.99 -1.11 -57.28
C LEU A 854 9.47 -0.99 -56.92
N ASP A 855 9.80 -0.54 -55.70
CA ASP A 855 11.18 -0.49 -55.20
C ASP A 855 11.61 -1.73 -54.39
N GLY A 856 10.70 -2.68 -54.22
CA GLY A 856 10.87 -3.95 -53.50
C GLY A 856 10.76 -3.82 -51.99
N VAL A 857 10.23 -2.70 -51.47
CA VAL A 857 10.05 -2.45 -50.03
C VAL A 857 8.65 -1.92 -49.77
N LEU A 858 7.87 -2.65 -48.96
CA LEU A 858 6.57 -2.18 -48.50
C LEU A 858 6.75 -0.98 -47.55
N SER A 859 6.45 0.22 -48.03
CA SER A 859 6.48 1.43 -47.19
C SER A 859 5.18 1.58 -46.36
N PRO A 860 5.15 2.40 -45.30
CA PRO A 860 3.94 2.58 -44.49
C PRO A 860 2.70 3.11 -45.24
N GLY A 861 2.88 3.66 -46.45
CA GLY A 861 1.75 4.08 -47.30
C GLY A 861 1.28 3.02 -48.29
N GLU A 862 1.97 1.88 -48.33
CA GLU A 862 1.74 0.72 -49.22
C GLU A 862 1.29 -0.50 -48.41
N ALA A 863 1.55 -0.51 -47.10
CA ALA A 863 1.03 -1.50 -46.16
C ALA A 863 -0.49 -1.36 -45.97
N TYR A 864 -1.17 -2.50 -45.89
CA TYR A 864 -2.54 -2.56 -45.41
C TYR A 864 -2.48 -2.69 -43.88
N VAL A 865 -2.69 -1.55 -43.19
CA VAL A 865 -2.49 -1.43 -41.74
C VAL A 865 -3.82 -1.61 -41.00
N ASN A 866 -3.77 -2.00 -39.73
CA ASN A 866 -4.96 -2.23 -38.87
C ASN A 866 -6.07 -1.17 -39.04
N TRP A 867 -5.70 0.11 -39.08
CA TRP A 867 -6.68 1.20 -39.26
C TRP A 867 -7.42 1.14 -40.62
N LEU A 868 -6.72 0.81 -41.71
CA LEU A 868 -7.34 0.66 -43.03
C LEU A 868 -8.21 -0.60 -43.12
N GLU A 869 -7.83 -1.65 -42.39
CA GLU A 869 -8.56 -2.90 -42.29
C GLU A 869 -9.88 -2.73 -41.57
N PHE A 870 -9.85 -2.07 -40.40
CA PHE A 870 -11.04 -1.74 -39.65
C PHE A 870 -11.98 -0.79 -40.42
N HIS A 871 -11.42 0.28 -40.99
CA HIS A 871 -12.19 1.31 -41.69
C HIS A 871 -12.51 1.00 -43.16
N LEU A 872 -12.24 -0.20 -43.65
CA LEU A 872 -12.72 -0.64 -44.97
C LEU A 872 -14.25 -0.49 -45.08
N LYS A 873 -14.97 -0.77 -43.98
CA LYS A 873 -16.43 -0.60 -43.86
C LYS A 873 -16.90 0.85 -44.05
N ASP A 874 -16.03 1.82 -43.75
CA ASP A 874 -16.33 3.25 -43.81
C ASP A 874 -15.82 3.91 -45.10
N LEU A 875 -15.09 3.15 -45.93
CA LEU A 875 -14.47 3.63 -47.16
C LEU A 875 -15.52 4.01 -48.21
N ASP A 876 -15.40 5.22 -48.74
CA ASP A 876 -16.19 5.73 -49.87
C ASP A 876 -15.30 6.59 -50.79
N VAL A 877 -15.61 6.60 -52.09
CA VAL A 877 -14.89 7.40 -53.09
C VAL A 877 -15.81 8.52 -53.59
N VAL A 878 -15.51 9.75 -53.17
CA VAL A 878 -16.39 10.91 -53.44
C VAL A 878 -15.63 12.01 -54.17
N ASN A 879 -16.09 12.36 -55.37
CA ASN A 879 -15.43 13.31 -56.28
C ASN A 879 -13.97 12.95 -56.64
N GLY A 880 -13.67 11.65 -56.74
CA GLY A 880 -12.33 11.16 -57.11
C GLY A 880 -11.30 11.28 -55.99
N ALA A 881 -11.74 11.18 -54.73
CA ALA A 881 -10.88 11.06 -53.56
C ALA A 881 -11.48 10.02 -52.59
N VAL A 882 -10.61 9.25 -51.94
CA VAL A 882 -11.01 8.30 -50.90
C VAL A 882 -11.33 9.05 -49.61
N THR A 883 -12.41 8.65 -48.94
CA THR A 883 -12.91 9.21 -47.67
C THR A 883 -13.41 8.08 -46.76
N PHE A 884 -13.42 8.31 -45.45
CA PHE A 884 -13.82 7.32 -44.43
C PHE A 884 -14.97 7.86 -43.57
N GLY A 885 -16.04 8.34 -44.21
CA GLY A 885 -17.19 8.91 -43.52
C GLY A 885 -16.84 10.10 -42.61
N GLU A 886 -17.07 9.94 -41.30
CA GLU A 886 -16.76 10.95 -40.27
C GLU A 886 -15.32 10.85 -39.73
N PHE A 887 -14.60 9.78 -40.05
CA PHE A 887 -13.26 9.49 -39.54
C PHE A 887 -12.18 10.19 -40.38
N VAL A 888 -11.07 10.52 -39.71
CA VAL A 888 -9.94 11.21 -40.31
C VAL A 888 -8.75 10.27 -40.33
N VAL A 889 -8.12 10.16 -41.50
CA VAL A 889 -6.90 9.36 -41.69
C VAL A 889 -5.83 9.79 -40.66
N PRO A 890 -5.26 8.85 -39.88
CA PRO A 890 -4.24 9.14 -38.87
C PRO A 890 -3.00 9.85 -39.41
N GLU A 891 -2.35 10.64 -38.56
CA GLU A 891 -1.13 11.36 -38.94
C GLU A 891 0.01 10.37 -39.22
N GLY A 892 0.52 10.37 -40.45
CA GLY A 892 1.62 9.49 -40.86
C GLY A 892 1.20 8.37 -41.82
N LEU A 893 -0.10 8.08 -41.91
CA LEU A 893 -0.64 7.17 -42.92
C LEU A 893 -0.84 7.90 -44.25
N ASN A 894 -0.17 7.41 -45.29
CA ASN A 894 -0.37 7.86 -46.67
C ASN A 894 -1.23 6.83 -47.39
N LEU A 895 -2.22 7.27 -48.17
CA LEU A 895 -3.14 6.38 -48.89
C LEU A 895 -2.61 5.93 -50.26
N SER A 896 -1.30 5.68 -50.37
CA SER A 896 -0.70 5.32 -51.67
C SER A 896 -1.19 3.96 -52.18
N LEU A 897 -1.43 3.01 -51.28
CA LEU A 897 -2.09 1.73 -51.58
C LEU A 897 -3.40 1.93 -52.34
N LEU A 898 -4.23 2.89 -51.91
CA LEU A 898 -5.56 3.16 -52.45
C LEU A 898 -5.56 3.99 -53.74
N GLU A 899 -4.40 4.50 -54.19
CA GLU A 899 -4.32 5.34 -55.40
C GLU A 899 -4.80 4.60 -56.66
N GLY A 900 -4.58 3.27 -56.72
CA GLY A 900 -5.00 2.43 -57.83
C GLY A 900 -6.52 2.50 -58.05
N MET A 901 -7.30 2.46 -56.97
CA MET A 901 -8.78 2.51 -57.02
C MET A 901 -9.31 3.75 -57.75
N LEU A 902 -8.58 4.86 -57.70
CA LEU A 902 -8.96 6.14 -58.33
C LEU A 902 -8.73 6.16 -59.84
N LEU A 903 -8.11 5.12 -60.42
CA LEU A 903 -7.93 4.97 -61.87
C LEU A 903 -9.21 4.49 -62.57
N GLY A 904 -10.19 3.96 -61.81
CA GLY A 904 -11.49 3.50 -62.31
C GLY A 904 -12.57 4.59 -62.38
N ASP A 905 -13.80 4.16 -62.66
CA ASP A 905 -14.99 5.00 -62.50
C ASP A 905 -15.37 5.13 -61.00
N GLU A 906 -16.17 6.14 -60.65
CA GLU A 906 -16.62 6.36 -59.25
C GLU A 906 -17.65 5.29 -58.84
N PRO A 907 -17.47 4.62 -57.69
CA PRO A 907 -18.34 3.54 -57.22
C PRO A 907 -19.74 4.01 -56.81
N ALA A 908 -20.72 3.11 -56.87
CA ALA A 908 -22.07 3.38 -56.42
C ALA A 908 -22.26 3.12 -54.91
N HIS A 909 -21.43 2.23 -54.34
CA HIS A 909 -21.44 1.79 -52.95
C HIS A 909 -20.08 1.21 -52.54
N GLY A 910 -19.87 1.03 -51.23
CA GLY A 910 -18.63 0.48 -50.66
C GLY A 910 -18.54 -1.05 -50.75
N PHE A 911 -17.41 -1.62 -50.36
CA PHE A 911 -17.12 -3.05 -50.48
C PHE A 911 -18.12 -3.97 -49.74
N ILE A 912 -18.63 -3.52 -48.59
CA ILE A 912 -19.59 -4.26 -47.76
C ILE A 912 -20.88 -4.65 -48.49
N ASP A 913 -21.35 -3.84 -49.45
CA ASP A 913 -22.60 -4.08 -50.17
C ASP A 913 -22.47 -5.22 -51.20
N ASP A 914 -21.24 -5.54 -51.61
CA ASP A 914 -20.89 -6.63 -52.52
C ASP A 914 -20.26 -7.84 -51.82
N ALA A 915 -20.08 -7.79 -50.50
CA ALA A 915 -19.42 -8.83 -49.71
C ALA A 915 -20.21 -10.15 -49.63
N ASP A 916 -19.50 -11.26 -49.46
CA ASP A 916 -20.15 -12.57 -49.28
C ASP A 916 -20.78 -12.71 -47.89
N LEU A 917 -21.99 -13.27 -47.84
CA LEU A 917 -22.75 -13.48 -46.61
C LEU A 917 -22.05 -14.40 -45.60
N ALA A 918 -21.13 -15.26 -46.07
CA ALA A 918 -20.38 -16.14 -45.19
C ALA A 918 -19.29 -15.36 -44.42
N THR A 919 -18.64 -14.40 -45.05
CA THR A 919 -17.60 -13.54 -44.46
C THR A 919 -18.23 -12.53 -43.48
N LEU A 920 -19.39 -11.97 -43.82
CA LEU A 920 -20.12 -11.05 -42.92
C LEU A 920 -20.74 -11.72 -41.69
N ALA A 921 -20.94 -13.04 -41.69
CA ALA A 921 -21.64 -13.74 -40.60
C ALA A 921 -20.76 -14.04 -39.37
N THR A 922 -19.44 -13.89 -39.50
CA THR A 922 -18.46 -14.17 -38.46
C THR A 922 -17.92 -12.91 -37.79
N ALA A 923 -18.19 -11.73 -38.34
CA ALA A 923 -17.73 -10.45 -37.80
C ALA A 923 -18.48 -10.02 -36.53
N VAL A 924 -17.76 -9.32 -35.66
CA VAL A 924 -18.34 -8.60 -34.51
C VAL A 924 -19.33 -7.54 -35.04
N PRO A 925 -20.51 -7.32 -34.43
CA PRO A 925 -21.55 -6.44 -35.00
C PRO A 925 -21.09 -5.01 -35.36
N THR A 926 -20.12 -4.48 -34.63
CA THR A 926 -19.49 -3.15 -34.83
C THR A 926 -18.44 -3.12 -35.94
N ALA A 927 -17.88 -4.28 -36.29
CA ALA A 927 -16.84 -4.46 -37.28
C ALA A 927 -17.34 -5.13 -38.58
N VAL A 928 -18.65 -5.25 -38.78
CA VAL A 928 -19.19 -5.84 -40.01
C VAL A 928 -18.72 -5.03 -41.21
N GLY A 929 -17.93 -5.67 -42.09
CA GLY A 929 -17.33 -5.05 -43.28
C GLY A 929 -15.86 -4.64 -43.15
N SER A 930 -15.18 -4.95 -42.03
CA SER A 930 -13.72 -4.90 -41.91
C SER A 930 -13.06 -6.19 -42.42
N THR A 931 -11.73 -6.15 -42.64
CA THR A 931 -10.85 -7.32 -42.83
C THR A 931 -10.24 -7.80 -41.50
N ASP A 932 -9.49 -8.91 -41.52
CA ASP A 932 -8.78 -9.45 -40.34
C ASP A 932 -7.29 -9.08 -40.37
N PRO A 933 -6.79 -8.24 -39.43
CA PRO A 933 -5.41 -7.72 -39.42
C PRO A 933 -4.31 -8.75 -39.17
N LEU A 934 -4.69 -10.01 -39.03
CA LEU A 934 -3.80 -11.12 -38.77
C LEU A 934 -3.85 -12.16 -39.89
N ASP A 935 -4.65 -11.92 -40.92
CA ASP A 935 -4.85 -12.82 -42.06
C ASP A 935 -4.80 -12.05 -43.37
N THR A 936 -3.80 -12.38 -44.19
CA THR A 936 -3.54 -11.66 -45.44
C THR A 936 -4.60 -11.90 -46.53
N ASP A 937 -5.52 -12.86 -46.36
CA ASP A 937 -6.62 -13.23 -47.30
C ASP A 937 -7.91 -13.42 -46.51
N SER A 938 -8.59 -12.31 -46.19
CA SER A 938 -9.71 -12.27 -45.23
C SER A 938 -10.93 -13.11 -45.63
N ASP A 939 -11.07 -13.46 -46.92
CA ASP A 939 -12.21 -14.24 -47.42
C ASP A 939 -11.87 -15.62 -48.01
N ASP A 940 -10.62 -16.07 -47.81
CA ASP A 940 -10.08 -17.39 -48.13
C ASP A 940 -10.16 -17.74 -49.64
N ASP A 941 -9.90 -16.77 -50.50
CA ASP A 941 -10.11 -16.90 -51.93
C ASP A 941 -8.82 -17.12 -52.75
N GLY A 942 -7.67 -16.85 -52.14
CA GLY A 942 -6.33 -17.05 -52.70
C GLY A 942 -5.74 -15.80 -53.36
N MET A 943 -6.22 -14.62 -52.97
CA MET A 943 -5.71 -13.29 -53.30
C MET A 943 -5.55 -12.51 -51.98
N PRO A 944 -4.48 -11.73 -51.77
CA PRO A 944 -4.32 -10.92 -50.56
C PRO A 944 -5.08 -9.61 -50.58
N ASP A 945 -5.55 -9.17 -49.41
CA ASP A 945 -6.46 -8.03 -49.27
C ASP A 945 -5.82 -6.72 -49.80
N GLY A 946 -4.55 -6.49 -49.50
CA GLY A 946 -3.78 -5.33 -49.92
C GLY A 946 -3.58 -5.26 -51.44
N TRP A 947 -3.34 -6.41 -52.07
CA TRP A 947 -3.28 -6.52 -53.54
C TRP A 947 -4.64 -6.23 -54.16
N GLU A 948 -5.69 -6.83 -53.62
CA GLU A 948 -7.06 -6.65 -54.11
C GLU A 948 -7.50 -5.19 -54.04
N ILE A 949 -7.25 -4.52 -52.91
CA ILE A 949 -7.58 -3.11 -52.73
C ILE A 949 -6.84 -2.22 -53.72
N HIS A 950 -5.56 -2.49 -53.99
CA HIS A 950 -4.82 -1.69 -54.97
C HIS A 950 -5.42 -1.79 -56.37
N PHE A 951 -5.79 -3.01 -56.77
CA PHE A 951 -6.28 -3.29 -58.11
C PHE A 951 -7.80 -3.20 -58.26
N ALA A 952 -8.54 -2.99 -57.19
CA ALA A 952 -9.99 -2.82 -57.22
C ALA A 952 -10.42 -1.67 -58.13
N ARG A 953 -11.34 -1.94 -59.06
CA ARG A 953 -11.99 -0.95 -59.93
C ARG A 953 -13.49 -1.10 -59.85
N TRP A 954 -14.18 0.01 -60.07
CA TRP A 954 -15.63 -0.02 -60.19
C TRP A 954 -16.08 -0.44 -61.60
N ALA A 955 -16.75 -1.59 -61.71
CA ALA A 955 -17.30 -2.08 -62.96
C ALA A 955 -18.72 -1.52 -63.20
N VAL A 956 -18.82 -0.34 -63.84
CA VAL A 956 -20.09 0.39 -64.05
C VAL A 956 -21.21 -0.44 -64.70
N LEU A 957 -20.87 -1.42 -65.55
CA LEU A 957 -21.86 -2.25 -66.23
C LEU A 957 -22.40 -3.39 -65.36
N ASP A 958 -21.57 -3.90 -64.45
CA ASP A 958 -21.89 -5.02 -63.57
C ASP A 958 -22.32 -4.55 -62.17
N ASP A 959 -22.17 -3.25 -61.88
CA ASP A 959 -22.61 -2.57 -60.66
C ASP A 959 -21.98 -3.19 -59.40
N ARG A 960 -20.69 -3.53 -59.50
CA ARG A 960 -19.88 -4.17 -58.46
C ARG A 960 -18.41 -3.76 -58.53
N TRP A 961 -17.68 -4.03 -57.46
CA TRP A 961 -16.22 -4.04 -57.46
C TRP A 961 -15.66 -5.22 -58.27
N THR A 962 -14.56 -4.98 -58.98
CA THR A 962 -13.83 -6.01 -59.75
C THR A 962 -13.00 -6.94 -58.85
N LEU A 963 -12.51 -6.40 -57.74
CA LEU A 963 -11.77 -7.06 -56.66
C LEU A 963 -12.31 -6.53 -55.33
N ASN A 964 -12.42 -7.36 -54.31
CA ASN A 964 -13.04 -7.06 -53.04
C ASN A 964 -12.56 -8.07 -51.97
N PRO A 965 -11.77 -7.64 -50.97
CA PRO A 965 -11.15 -8.52 -49.96
C PRO A 965 -12.13 -9.24 -49.01
N ILE A 966 -13.43 -9.04 -49.20
CA ILE A 966 -14.50 -9.67 -48.44
C ILE A 966 -15.57 -10.33 -49.35
N ASP A 967 -15.30 -10.53 -50.65
CA ASP A 967 -16.09 -11.32 -51.61
C ASP A 967 -15.27 -12.39 -52.38
N ARG A 968 -15.13 -13.57 -51.75
CA ARG A 968 -14.50 -14.80 -52.30
C ARG A 968 -14.87 -15.26 -53.72
N THR A 969 -15.87 -14.65 -54.33
CA THR A 969 -16.39 -15.01 -55.64
C THR A 969 -15.71 -14.25 -56.77
N ASP A 970 -15.00 -13.17 -56.45
CA ASP A 970 -14.37 -12.29 -57.41
C ASP A 970 -13.05 -12.84 -57.98
N ARG A 971 -12.36 -13.77 -57.31
CA ARG A 971 -11.25 -14.54 -57.88
C ARG A 971 -11.56 -15.25 -59.20
N PHE A 972 -12.84 -15.50 -59.47
CA PHE A 972 -13.31 -16.15 -60.70
C PHE A 972 -13.72 -15.17 -61.80
N LEU A 973 -13.63 -13.87 -61.52
CA LEU A 973 -13.85 -12.82 -62.49
C LEU A 973 -12.58 -12.58 -63.31
N ASP A 974 -12.77 -11.82 -64.37
CA ASP A 974 -11.79 -11.46 -65.38
C ASP A 974 -12.08 -9.99 -65.67
N ALA A 975 -11.36 -9.12 -64.96
CA ALA A 975 -11.70 -7.71 -64.81
C ALA A 975 -11.49 -6.90 -66.10
N ASP A 976 -10.51 -7.26 -66.92
CA ASP A 976 -10.24 -6.61 -68.21
C ASP A 976 -10.74 -7.40 -69.45
N ALA A 977 -11.29 -8.59 -69.23
CA ALA A 977 -11.92 -9.48 -70.21
C ALA A 977 -10.94 -10.06 -71.25
N ASP A 978 -9.70 -10.33 -70.86
CA ASP A 978 -8.65 -10.88 -71.72
C ASP A 978 -8.60 -12.43 -71.72
N GLY A 979 -9.29 -13.06 -70.75
CA GLY A 979 -9.38 -14.51 -70.58
C GLY A 979 -8.50 -15.09 -69.47
N MET A 980 -7.75 -14.27 -68.75
CA MET A 980 -7.09 -14.58 -67.48
C MET A 980 -8.00 -14.11 -66.33
N THR A 981 -8.14 -14.94 -65.29
CA THR A 981 -8.95 -14.56 -64.11
C THR A 981 -8.11 -13.85 -63.07
N ASN A 982 -8.75 -13.02 -62.24
CA ASN A 982 -8.13 -12.29 -61.13
C ASN A 982 -7.20 -13.19 -60.28
N TRP A 983 -7.66 -14.41 -59.95
CA TRP A 983 -6.86 -15.40 -59.23
C TRP A 983 -5.58 -15.80 -59.98
N GLU A 984 -5.68 -16.03 -61.28
CA GLU A 984 -4.56 -16.44 -62.13
C GLU A 984 -3.53 -15.32 -62.26
N GLU A 985 -3.97 -14.06 -62.18
CA GLU A 985 -3.15 -12.85 -62.29
C GLU A 985 -2.32 -12.61 -61.05
N TYR A 986 -2.93 -12.70 -59.86
CA TYR A 986 -2.17 -12.70 -58.61
C TYR A 986 -1.20 -13.90 -58.57
N ASN A 987 -1.73 -15.11 -58.79
CA ASN A 987 -0.95 -16.35 -58.67
C ASN A 987 0.04 -16.59 -59.83
N ALA A 988 0.21 -15.62 -60.74
CA ALA A 988 1.34 -15.54 -61.65
C ALA A 988 2.66 -15.24 -60.90
N ILE A 989 2.58 -14.68 -59.69
CA ILE A 989 3.70 -14.29 -58.84
C ILE A 989 4.71 -15.41 -58.56
N ASP A 990 5.99 -15.06 -58.36
CA ASP A 990 6.97 -16.01 -57.81
C ASP A 990 6.50 -16.48 -56.42
N PRO A 991 6.37 -17.79 -56.15
CA PRO A 991 6.05 -18.28 -54.81
C PRO A 991 6.99 -17.80 -53.69
N ALA A 992 8.19 -17.31 -54.03
CA ALA A 992 9.10 -16.70 -53.05
C ALA A 992 8.71 -15.27 -52.63
N LEU A 993 7.81 -14.63 -53.37
CA LEU A 993 7.28 -13.28 -53.14
C LEU A 993 5.77 -13.29 -52.78
N ASN A 994 5.15 -14.47 -52.70
CA ASN A 994 3.75 -14.63 -52.35
C ASN A 994 3.54 -14.33 -50.85
N GLU A 995 2.50 -13.56 -50.53
CA GLU A 995 2.06 -13.26 -49.16
C GLU A 995 1.24 -14.42 -48.56
N LEU A 996 0.70 -15.31 -49.41
CA LEU A 996 -0.08 -16.47 -49.00
C LEU A 996 0.78 -17.72 -48.79
N ASP A 997 0.44 -18.52 -47.77
CA ASP A 997 1.06 -19.82 -47.49
C ASP A 997 0.74 -20.90 -48.56
N ALA A 998 -0.21 -20.66 -49.46
CA ALA A 998 -0.68 -21.59 -50.48
C ALA A 998 0.11 -21.48 -51.80
N ILE A 999 0.74 -22.58 -52.22
CA ILE A 999 1.66 -22.63 -53.39
C ILE A 999 0.95 -23.00 -54.70
N GLN A 1000 -0.31 -22.59 -54.90
CA GLN A 1000 -1.00 -22.87 -56.17
C GLN A 1000 -0.72 -21.74 -57.17
N SER A 1001 0.21 -21.96 -58.10
CA SER A 1001 0.59 -20.93 -59.07
C SER A 1001 0.01 -21.13 -60.47
N SER A 1002 -0.19 -20.01 -61.16
CA SER A 1002 -0.40 -19.94 -62.61
C SER A 1002 0.96 -20.05 -63.32
N PRO A 1003 1.09 -20.85 -64.41
CA PRO A 1003 0.03 -21.52 -65.16
C PRO A 1003 -0.24 -22.97 -64.76
N GLN A 1004 0.34 -23.50 -63.67
CA GLN A 1004 0.12 -24.91 -63.31
C GLN A 1004 -1.36 -25.19 -63.01
N PHE A 1005 -1.99 -24.27 -62.29
CA PHE A 1005 -3.42 -24.25 -62.02
C PHE A 1005 -4.09 -23.16 -62.85
N PHE A 1006 -5.35 -23.40 -63.19
CA PHE A 1006 -6.17 -22.46 -63.94
C PHE A 1006 -7.63 -22.58 -63.49
N VAL A 1007 -8.40 -21.52 -63.69
CA VAL A 1007 -9.82 -21.49 -63.36
C VAL A 1007 -10.62 -22.10 -64.51
N THR A 1008 -11.48 -23.07 -64.19
CA THR A 1008 -12.38 -23.67 -65.19
C THR A 1008 -13.76 -23.94 -64.63
N THR A 1009 -14.75 -24.06 -65.52
CA THR A 1009 -16.14 -24.33 -65.13
C THR A 1009 -16.44 -25.82 -65.19
N ILE A 1010 -16.58 -26.46 -64.02
CA ILE A 1010 -17.03 -27.85 -63.91
C ILE A 1010 -18.56 -27.85 -63.74
N GLY A 1011 -19.27 -27.91 -64.87
CA GLY A 1011 -20.73 -27.87 -64.88
C GLY A 1011 -21.25 -26.43 -64.82
N THR A 1012 -21.72 -25.98 -63.65
CA THR A 1012 -22.20 -24.59 -63.43
C THR A 1012 -21.43 -23.85 -62.32
N ALA A 1013 -20.41 -24.46 -61.74
CA ALA A 1013 -19.57 -23.85 -60.70
C ALA A 1013 -18.13 -23.71 -61.22
N PRO A 1014 -17.49 -22.55 -61.03
CA PRO A 1014 -16.06 -22.41 -61.26
C PRO A 1014 -15.27 -23.25 -60.24
N ALA A 1015 -14.12 -23.75 -60.64
CA ALA A 1015 -13.22 -24.54 -59.81
C ALA A 1015 -11.78 -24.45 -60.34
N LEU A 1016 -10.82 -24.45 -59.41
CA LEU A 1016 -9.40 -24.55 -59.73
C LEU A 1016 -9.06 -25.97 -60.22
N GLN A 1017 -8.37 -26.06 -61.35
CA GLN A 1017 -7.93 -27.32 -61.93
C GLN A 1017 -6.48 -27.25 -62.38
N GLN A 1018 -5.73 -28.33 -62.17
CA GLN A 1018 -4.36 -28.45 -62.67
C GLN A 1018 -4.34 -28.81 -64.16
N TRP A 1019 -3.48 -28.15 -64.95
CA TRP A 1019 -3.21 -28.52 -66.34
C TRP A 1019 -2.49 -29.88 -66.42
N PRO A 1020 -3.01 -30.87 -67.16
CA PRO A 1020 -2.37 -32.19 -67.26
C PRO A 1020 -1.01 -32.20 -68.00
N ILE A 1021 -0.73 -31.16 -68.78
CA ILE A 1021 0.45 -31.04 -69.65
C ILE A 1021 1.60 -30.31 -68.92
N ILE A 1022 1.27 -29.46 -67.94
CA ILE A 1022 2.22 -28.73 -67.12
C ILE A 1022 2.62 -29.62 -65.93
N ILE A 1023 3.87 -30.05 -65.91
CA ILE A 1023 4.43 -30.94 -64.88
C ILE A 1023 5.45 -30.23 -63.98
N VAL A 1024 5.62 -28.93 -64.18
CA VAL A 1024 6.55 -28.05 -63.46
C VAL A 1024 5.70 -27.18 -62.51
N SER A 1025 6.24 -26.86 -61.34
CA SER A 1025 5.57 -26.09 -60.28
C SER A 1025 6.04 -24.63 -60.19
N GLU A 1026 6.85 -24.20 -61.15
CA GLU A 1026 7.32 -22.82 -61.24
C GLU A 1026 6.17 -21.94 -61.76
N SER A 1027 6.00 -20.74 -61.23
CA SER A 1027 5.02 -19.78 -61.73
C SER A 1027 5.56 -19.02 -62.95
N PHE A 1028 4.75 -18.10 -63.47
CA PHE A 1028 5.21 -17.12 -64.45
C PHE A 1028 6.31 -16.20 -63.89
N GLY A 1029 6.17 -15.80 -62.62
CA GLY A 1029 7.06 -14.89 -61.87
C GLY A 1029 8.41 -15.49 -61.49
N SER A 1030 8.54 -16.82 -61.36
CA SER A 1030 9.75 -17.50 -60.85
C SER A 1030 11.05 -17.23 -61.65
N PHE A 1031 10.96 -16.71 -62.87
CA PHE A 1031 12.12 -16.43 -63.74
C PHE A 1031 12.13 -15.03 -64.34
N VAL A 1032 11.36 -14.11 -63.75
CA VAL A 1032 11.35 -12.70 -64.16
C VAL A 1032 12.61 -11.99 -63.64
N SER A 1033 13.20 -11.12 -64.46
CA SER A 1033 14.39 -10.36 -64.03
C SER A 1033 14.01 -9.15 -63.18
N ASP A 1034 14.87 -8.70 -62.27
CA ASP A 1034 14.67 -7.46 -61.48
C ASP A 1034 14.29 -6.24 -62.34
N ALA A 1035 14.79 -6.17 -63.59
CA ALA A 1035 14.48 -5.06 -64.49
C ALA A 1035 13.04 -5.06 -65.01
N VAL A 1036 12.39 -6.23 -65.00
CA VAL A 1036 11.01 -6.45 -65.43
C VAL A 1036 10.09 -6.32 -64.22
N LEU A 1037 10.45 -6.89 -63.07
CA LEU A 1037 9.73 -6.68 -61.80
C LEU A 1037 9.62 -5.18 -61.46
N ASN A 1038 10.69 -4.40 -61.62
CA ASN A 1038 10.65 -2.95 -61.39
C ASN A 1038 9.88 -2.16 -62.47
N ALA A 1039 9.38 -2.81 -63.52
CA ALA A 1039 8.69 -2.16 -64.63
C ALA A 1039 7.19 -2.49 -64.67
N SER A 1040 6.80 -3.73 -64.40
CA SER A 1040 5.41 -4.21 -64.45
C SER A 1040 4.92 -4.83 -63.12
N GLY A 1041 5.81 -5.01 -62.13
CA GLY A 1041 5.47 -5.63 -60.86
C GLY A 1041 5.62 -7.16 -60.84
N PRO A 1042 5.33 -7.78 -59.68
CA PRO A 1042 5.51 -9.21 -59.47
C PRO A 1042 4.31 -10.07 -59.90
N THR A 1043 3.14 -9.48 -60.11
CA THR A 1043 1.89 -10.13 -60.58
C THR A 1043 1.53 -9.67 -61.99
N ALA A 1044 0.57 -10.34 -62.64
CA ALA A 1044 -0.11 -9.72 -63.78
C ALA A 1044 -1.05 -8.61 -63.28
N ASP A 1045 -1.36 -7.62 -64.12
CA ASP A 1045 -2.25 -6.51 -63.76
C ASP A 1045 -3.69 -6.84 -64.19
N PRO A 1046 -4.63 -7.11 -63.25
CA PRO A 1046 -6.02 -7.46 -63.54
C PRO A 1046 -6.82 -6.43 -64.33
N ASN A 1047 -6.26 -5.24 -64.52
CA ASN A 1047 -6.89 -4.16 -65.27
C ASN A 1047 -6.17 -3.85 -66.59
N ASN A 1048 -5.18 -4.65 -66.98
CA ASN A 1048 -4.39 -4.46 -68.18
C ASN A 1048 -4.27 -5.74 -69.02
N PRO A 1049 -4.96 -5.83 -70.18
CA PRO A 1049 -5.11 -7.08 -70.94
C PRO A 1049 -3.86 -7.52 -71.72
N ASP A 1050 -2.70 -6.95 -71.42
CA ASP A 1050 -1.38 -7.18 -72.03
C ASP A 1050 -0.36 -6.56 -71.05
N THR A 1051 -0.07 -7.28 -69.96
CA THR A 1051 0.70 -6.80 -68.80
C THR A 1051 2.10 -6.35 -69.19
N ASP A 1052 2.79 -7.12 -70.03
CA ASP A 1052 4.17 -6.83 -70.44
C ASP A 1052 4.28 -5.92 -71.69
N GLY A 1053 3.17 -5.69 -72.39
CA GLY A 1053 3.05 -4.80 -73.54
C GLY A 1053 3.71 -5.32 -74.81
N ASP A 1054 3.93 -6.64 -74.94
CA ASP A 1054 4.55 -7.26 -76.11
C ASP A 1054 3.58 -7.46 -77.29
N GLY A 1055 2.27 -7.27 -77.04
CA GLY A 1055 1.20 -7.32 -78.03
C GLY A 1055 0.48 -8.67 -78.12
N ILE A 1056 0.74 -9.58 -77.18
CA ILE A 1056 -0.04 -10.78 -76.90
C ILE A 1056 -0.82 -10.51 -75.61
N ILE A 1057 -2.09 -10.93 -75.53
CA ILE A 1057 -2.90 -10.72 -74.31
C ILE A 1057 -2.62 -11.82 -73.29
N ASP A 1058 -2.64 -11.51 -72.01
CA ASP A 1058 -2.20 -12.38 -70.92
C ASP A 1058 -2.97 -13.71 -70.91
N GLY A 1059 -4.30 -13.64 -71.06
CA GLY A 1059 -5.17 -14.83 -71.15
C GLY A 1059 -4.82 -15.78 -72.31
N MET A 1060 -4.25 -15.27 -73.41
CA MET A 1060 -3.75 -16.11 -74.51
C MET A 1060 -2.40 -16.75 -74.15
N GLU A 1061 -1.56 -16.05 -73.41
CA GLU A 1061 -0.27 -16.58 -72.95
C GLU A 1061 -0.46 -17.73 -71.99
N VAL A 1062 -1.40 -17.61 -71.03
CA VAL A 1062 -1.77 -18.71 -70.12
C VAL A 1062 -2.22 -19.96 -70.88
N LEU A 1063 -2.99 -19.79 -71.96
CA LEU A 1063 -3.55 -20.91 -72.73
C LEU A 1063 -2.54 -21.61 -73.64
N PHE A 1064 -1.58 -20.88 -74.21
CA PHE A 1064 -0.65 -21.40 -75.23
C PHE A 1064 0.78 -21.58 -74.75
N THR A 1065 1.10 -21.19 -73.51
CA THR A 1065 2.45 -21.39 -72.95
C THR A 1065 2.82 -22.87 -72.80
N ALA A 1066 4.12 -23.15 -72.91
CA ALA A 1066 4.72 -24.44 -72.65
C ALA A 1066 6.05 -24.28 -71.90
N TRP A 1067 6.44 -25.29 -71.12
CA TRP A 1067 7.70 -25.25 -70.40
C TRP A 1067 8.89 -25.61 -71.28
N ASN A 1068 9.82 -24.68 -71.49
CA ASN A 1068 11.07 -24.95 -72.20
C ASN A 1068 12.17 -25.47 -71.27
N THR A 1069 12.33 -26.78 -71.23
CA THR A 1069 13.35 -27.45 -70.39
C THR A 1069 14.81 -27.01 -70.62
N SER A 1070 15.16 -26.50 -71.81
CA SER A 1070 16.56 -26.12 -72.12
C SER A 1070 16.89 -24.69 -71.72
N ALA A 1071 15.90 -23.80 -71.80
CA ALA A 1071 16.03 -22.40 -71.42
C ALA A 1071 15.58 -22.13 -69.97
N GLN A 1072 14.88 -23.10 -69.34
CA GLN A 1072 14.26 -22.96 -68.02
C GLN A 1072 13.34 -21.74 -67.94
N THR A 1073 12.47 -21.56 -68.95
CA THR A 1073 11.50 -20.47 -69.04
C THR A 1073 10.21 -20.97 -69.69
N TRP A 1074 9.12 -20.26 -69.47
CA TRP A 1074 7.88 -20.36 -70.22
C TRP A 1074 8.08 -19.82 -71.65
N THR A 1075 7.36 -20.39 -72.62
CA THR A 1075 7.44 -19.97 -74.03
C THR A 1075 6.60 -18.74 -74.35
N LEU A 1076 5.57 -18.49 -73.53
CA LEU A 1076 4.78 -17.26 -73.43
C LEU A 1076 4.60 -16.98 -71.95
N ASN A 1077 4.69 -15.73 -71.52
CA ASN A 1077 4.73 -15.33 -70.14
C ASN A 1077 4.24 -13.88 -70.03
N PRO A 1078 3.07 -13.66 -69.40
CA PRO A 1078 2.44 -12.33 -69.32
C PRO A 1078 3.26 -11.29 -68.57
N LEU A 1079 4.34 -11.70 -67.88
CA LEU A 1079 5.25 -10.80 -67.19
C LEU A 1079 6.50 -10.46 -68.00
N VAL A 1080 6.83 -11.18 -69.09
CA VAL A 1080 8.15 -11.09 -69.72
C VAL A 1080 8.06 -10.62 -71.18
N PRO A 1081 8.41 -9.34 -71.45
CA PRO A 1081 8.26 -8.80 -72.78
C PRO A 1081 9.18 -9.50 -73.79
N ASP A 1082 8.71 -9.53 -75.03
CA ASP A 1082 9.39 -10.06 -76.21
C ASP A 1082 9.54 -11.61 -76.25
N ASP A 1083 8.79 -12.40 -75.48
CA ASP A 1083 9.06 -13.84 -75.30
C ASP A 1083 8.47 -14.82 -76.34
N GLY A 1084 7.56 -14.39 -77.23
CA GLY A 1084 6.96 -15.22 -78.30
C GLY A 1084 7.85 -15.66 -79.48
N ASP A 1085 9.18 -15.72 -79.30
CA ASP A 1085 10.17 -16.20 -80.28
C ASP A 1085 10.44 -17.72 -80.19
N PHE A 1086 9.70 -18.43 -79.35
CA PHE A 1086 9.70 -19.89 -79.27
C PHE A 1086 8.73 -20.52 -80.30
N ASP A 1087 8.88 -21.83 -80.52
CA ASP A 1087 8.01 -22.68 -81.36
C ASP A 1087 7.52 -23.78 -80.42
N ALA A 1088 6.53 -23.46 -79.60
CA ALA A 1088 6.12 -24.25 -78.44
C ALA A 1088 5.55 -25.61 -78.85
N ASP A 1089 4.84 -25.69 -79.98
CA ASP A 1089 4.24 -26.93 -80.49
C ASP A 1089 5.14 -27.69 -81.49
N GLY A 1090 6.24 -27.06 -81.94
CA GLY A 1090 7.28 -27.65 -82.78
C GLY A 1090 6.87 -27.77 -84.26
N ASP A 1091 5.91 -26.99 -84.72
CA ASP A 1091 5.39 -27.02 -86.09
C ASP A 1091 6.23 -26.18 -87.09
N GLY A 1092 7.12 -25.34 -86.57
CA GLY A 1092 8.07 -24.52 -87.34
C GLY A 1092 7.64 -23.08 -87.58
N LEU A 1093 6.52 -22.64 -87.00
CA LEU A 1093 6.19 -21.22 -86.80
C LEU A 1093 6.65 -20.78 -85.40
N LEU A 1094 6.87 -19.47 -85.23
CA LEU A 1094 7.09 -18.93 -83.89
C LEU A 1094 5.73 -18.63 -83.26
N ASP A 1095 5.59 -18.77 -81.95
CA ASP A 1095 4.33 -18.57 -81.21
C ASP A 1095 3.73 -17.19 -81.54
N ARG A 1096 4.54 -16.12 -81.57
CA ARG A 1096 4.12 -14.76 -82.01
C ARG A 1096 3.62 -14.71 -83.47
N GLN A 1097 4.20 -15.52 -84.37
CA GLN A 1097 3.75 -15.61 -85.76
C GLN A 1097 2.42 -16.36 -85.89
N GLU A 1098 2.19 -17.37 -85.05
CA GLU A 1098 0.93 -18.12 -85.00
C GLU A 1098 -0.21 -17.26 -84.48
N LEU A 1099 0.02 -16.52 -83.40
CA LEU A 1099 -0.93 -15.57 -82.83
C LEU A 1099 -1.26 -14.43 -83.82
N ALA A 1100 -0.26 -13.87 -84.49
CA ALA A 1100 -0.47 -12.85 -85.53
C ALA A 1100 -1.27 -13.38 -86.74
N LEU A 1101 -1.10 -14.66 -87.11
CA LEU A 1101 -1.88 -15.30 -88.18
C LEU A 1101 -3.34 -15.56 -87.76
N ALA A 1102 -3.59 -15.83 -86.48
CA ALA A 1102 -4.94 -15.97 -85.93
C ALA A 1102 -5.73 -14.65 -85.97
N PHE A 1103 -5.08 -13.50 -85.74
CA PHE A 1103 -5.71 -12.17 -85.85
C PHE A 1103 -5.99 -11.73 -87.30
N GLU A 1104 -5.14 -12.10 -88.28
CA GLU A 1104 -5.34 -11.73 -89.70
C GLU A 1104 -6.38 -12.63 -90.42
N GLN A 1105 -6.72 -13.81 -89.89
CA GLN A 1105 -7.80 -14.69 -90.36
C GLN A 1105 -8.54 -15.35 -89.18
N PRO A 1106 -9.54 -14.66 -88.59
CA PRO A 1106 -10.32 -15.19 -87.46
C PRO A 1106 -11.17 -16.41 -87.83
#